data_AF-A0A812MG23-F1
#
_entry.id   AF-A0A812MG23-F1
#
_cell.length_a   1.000
_cell.length_b   1.000
_cell.length_c   1.000
_cell.angle_alpha   90.00
_cell.angle_beta   90.00
_cell.angle_gamma   90.00
#
_symmetry.space_group_name_H-M   'P 1'
#
loop_
_entity.id
_entity.type
_entity.pdbx_description
1 polymer ?
#
loop_
_entity_poly.entity_id
_entity_poly.type
_entity_poly.pdbx_seq_one_letter_code
_entity_poly.pdbx_strand_id
1 'polypeptide(L)'
;MARLEPAHPMWPQVKETLRRCAEDRESIIHEVFQTSTAHGKKLLNKIFNGGAPPEHLASQDFVLRLQKAAMFCRWTCVSVSPEVFGQMVEDEDRSHPEASTLFFIWSAVEDLIISAWLEKIQEQQPSHVSLHFDGIRVDQAAVGSSVEAFCVECASHIKSRTGFDVSLRPKSHQTFLEGIRVGSASRDAESIEPATLTDEGNCILCALHRLGHTDAAGKMLGDTDSEAAVYFRRRRHRTYLQVVEATQVTLTPWMSSTEFAHMPLEGNFLIHLTKNNKPHCVGLRADTPGNFIVMDGNATFTIQNRLFWNAFAAAIDSRHVVFFQVWEDPAAWPNLPGSIARLEKTEVERLLELQACAGDDSSRDIDDDNNREFEQDNEAVTHVGDVLLRKLSEEIDAVAADRRTPRPDASGRARCPLCPFRSWSRHNACRVLVHIRKHHTSKKQYSASGTKQIKLVLALHDQDKLEGMPAACNYLRRSADMIRDTVRPPLSSTRNSIDKKIRLVFTQDGPEYWNLEATISAGLRRSRNLYYNLGFAQKIFQKTILNNAKEQDTLHALNLCPLQFFPTMTAMKAEISNRACSLFPSHSKDWWPLIEDIFSSPHVRQLGDQLIAECVQHKEMRCLSIDATMRCCMPLLGQARIKASPIERAEVITVRGRTNAVVVMRAAQAEDSDTAAYLLAETLPAAALGQIMYVSVDNPSRKYFSTLKSLCPNLQGMSLDTVHLAMTCEYGSARRRTGATKALRRVLAKFAAVDTAVGPEAFGKIFSGGKAKHLTAEEERFRRHVEDRSMRQHDAQRLLNELDDEKPIYTRLEWIQLIAAVANVFRDDMTRLCPGPNKRVWQLLLGATSPERSEWYLNNLRIRHSLHARALPLLPVGTTSNESLHAEINRWFKETQMMHQATLEMKLEILRLGKLLSHNRALYHTTSCQMTHAEVLARATRQCLWTEGEWAAWCSELEDGEGAKMKAHLPFHVYSTANTSHTRKTSKILRESERADRQSPDVCLGCHEGESRGCSCRNSRRFFVVMDRLPTPALLLVVETLGLATVARLLSSLPKTSSAKDVVGDWLQQARAVPVTQHEGFHEEEDLADNNEVSTPLLDENSLGAAVVVRSLQAGRISWNSNCAILRSLEDLDIFYPGLNEAVKVDTVFMTANVSIWTLSYLQKAVGLPSDAYRMSLEDFLAETLGTSGELLTSWRHLNEGSEAVDLAISWLRHGNWKCAFFPSEDGNKPAVLLVLFTVNDIAGCLVAVDREVDPVGFYM
;
A
#
# COMPACT_ATOMS: atom_id res chain seq x y z
N MET A 1 1.51 49.64 -16.62
CA MET A 1 2.70 49.93 -15.80
C MET A 1 3.89 50.13 -16.72
N ALA A 2 4.53 51.31 -16.70
CA ALA A 2 5.80 51.49 -17.40
C ALA A 2 6.85 50.58 -16.73
N ARG A 3 7.46 49.67 -17.47
CA ARG A 3 8.51 48.77 -16.95
C ARG A 3 9.71 49.64 -16.55
N LEU A 4 9.93 49.81 -15.25
CA LEU A 4 11.12 50.47 -14.71
C LEU A 4 12.34 49.59 -15.05
N GLU A 5 13.28 50.10 -15.84
CA GLU A 5 14.54 49.40 -16.06
C GLU A 5 15.42 49.50 -14.80
N PRO A 6 15.99 48.39 -14.30
CA PRO A 6 16.93 48.42 -13.18
C PRO A 6 18.10 49.38 -13.44
N ALA A 7 18.31 50.35 -12.55
CA ALA A 7 19.41 51.33 -12.65
C ALA A 7 20.79 50.77 -12.27
N HIS A 8 20.91 49.45 -12.04
CA HIS A 8 22.15 48.85 -11.57
C HIS A 8 23.17 48.72 -12.71
N PRO A 9 24.46 49.09 -12.53
CA PRO A 9 25.47 49.08 -13.59
C PRO A 9 25.67 47.72 -14.29
N MET A 10 25.43 46.61 -13.57
CA MET A 10 25.51 45.26 -14.15
C MET A 10 24.29 44.87 -14.99
N TRP A 11 23.18 45.59 -14.92
CA TRP A 11 21.92 45.21 -15.56
C TRP A 11 22.05 45.00 -17.08
N PRO A 12 22.77 45.83 -17.87
CA PRO A 12 22.93 45.57 -19.30
C PRO A 12 23.59 44.21 -19.60
N GLN A 13 24.61 43.85 -18.83
CA GLN A 13 25.30 42.55 -18.98
C GLN A 13 24.44 41.38 -18.54
N VAL A 14 23.70 41.54 -17.44
CA VAL A 14 22.74 40.54 -16.95
C VAL A 14 21.62 40.31 -17.97
N LYS A 15 21.00 41.41 -18.45
CA LYS A 15 19.94 41.39 -19.46
C LYS A 15 20.39 40.68 -20.73
N GLU A 16 21.58 41.00 -21.25
CA GLU A 16 22.10 40.33 -22.44
C GLU A 16 22.39 38.84 -22.21
N THR A 17 22.92 38.48 -21.05
CA THR A 17 23.18 37.07 -20.70
C THR A 17 21.87 36.27 -20.63
N LEU A 18 20.85 36.80 -19.95
CA LEU A 18 19.53 36.18 -19.85
C LEU A 18 18.83 36.11 -21.21
N ARG A 19 18.95 37.16 -22.04
CA ARG A 19 18.40 37.20 -23.40
C ARG A 19 19.02 36.13 -24.27
N ARG A 20 20.35 35.96 -24.21
CA ARG A 20 21.05 34.90 -24.93
C ARG A 20 20.64 33.51 -24.43
N CYS A 21 20.43 33.31 -23.12
CA CYS A 21 19.86 32.07 -22.58
C CYS A 21 18.45 31.76 -23.10
N ALA A 22 17.63 32.79 -23.35
CA ALA A 22 16.26 32.64 -23.81
C ALA A 22 16.18 32.42 -25.34
N GLU A 23 16.98 33.16 -26.11
CA GLU A 23 16.90 33.22 -27.57
C GLU A 23 17.89 32.27 -28.27
N ASP A 24 19.08 32.03 -27.70
CA ASP A 24 20.22 31.36 -28.35
C ASP A 24 20.73 30.17 -27.52
N ARG A 25 19.82 29.48 -26.84
CA ARG A 25 20.14 28.40 -25.90
C ARG A 25 20.89 27.23 -26.52
N GLU A 26 20.53 26.84 -27.75
CA GLU A 26 21.13 25.66 -28.41
C GLU A 26 22.59 25.91 -28.76
N SER A 27 22.93 27.09 -29.29
CA SER A 27 24.30 27.47 -29.60
C SER A 27 25.16 27.54 -28.34
N ILE A 28 24.63 28.07 -27.22
CA ILE A 28 25.33 28.02 -25.92
C ILE A 28 25.67 26.57 -25.53
N ILE A 29 24.71 25.66 -25.62
CA ILE A 29 24.92 24.27 -25.21
C ILE A 29 25.93 23.56 -26.12
N HIS A 30 25.88 23.80 -27.43
CA HIS A 30 26.73 23.09 -28.38
C HIS A 30 28.12 23.71 -28.53
N GLU A 31 28.22 25.04 -28.58
CA GLU A 31 29.49 25.73 -28.81
C GLU A 31 30.27 25.95 -27.51
N VAL A 32 29.58 26.33 -26.42
CA VAL A 32 30.21 26.64 -25.14
C VAL A 32 30.33 25.39 -24.27
N PHE A 33 29.26 24.64 -24.09
CA PHE A 33 29.26 23.48 -23.19
C PHE A 33 29.68 22.18 -23.88
N GLN A 34 29.69 22.16 -25.23
CA GLN A 34 30.10 21.02 -26.05
C GLN A 34 29.42 19.70 -25.63
N THR A 35 28.13 19.78 -25.31
CA THR A 35 27.35 18.66 -24.75
C THR A 35 26.00 18.51 -25.44
N SER A 36 25.24 17.47 -25.06
CA SER A 36 23.89 17.24 -25.57
C SER A 36 22.92 18.29 -25.03
N THR A 37 21.87 18.59 -25.80
CA THR A 37 20.87 19.60 -25.43
C THR A 37 20.22 19.31 -24.07
N ALA A 38 19.98 18.03 -23.75
CA ALA A 38 19.40 17.61 -22.47
C ALA A 38 20.36 17.86 -21.29
N HIS A 39 21.64 17.49 -21.43
CA HIS A 39 22.63 17.70 -20.39
C HIS A 39 22.95 19.20 -20.22
N GLY A 40 23.09 19.93 -21.32
CA GLY A 40 23.34 21.36 -21.31
C GLY A 40 22.21 22.17 -20.66
N LYS A 41 20.94 21.79 -20.87
CA LYS A 41 19.79 22.39 -20.15
C LYS A 41 19.90 22.19 -18.63
N LYS A 42 20.20 20.97 -18.18
CA LYS A 42 20.41 20.67 -16.75
C LYS A 42 21.56 21.50 -16.19
N LEU A 43 22.64 21.65 -16.96
CA LEU A 43 23.80 22.41 -16.55
C LEU A 43 23.50 23.92 -16.46
N LEU A 44 22.80 24.50 -17.43
CA LEU A 44 22.33 25.89 -17.38
C LEU A 44 21.48 26.14 -16.13
N ASN A 45 20.50 25.27 -15.87
CA ASN A 45 19.65 25.37 -14.68
C ASN A 45 20.44 25.21 -13.39
N LYS A 46 21.39 24.25 -13.34
CA LYS A 46 22.26 24.04 -12.17
C LYS A 46 23.08 25.29 -11.87
N ILE A 47 23.75 25.86 -12.87
CA ILE A 47 24.57 27.06 -12.71
C ILE A 47 23.70 28.26 -12.30
N PHE A 48 22.53 28.42 -12.92
CA PHE A 48 21.60 29.51 -12.60
C PHE A 48 21.05 29.42 -11.17
N ASN A 49 20.82 28.20 -10.66
CA ASN A 49 20.40 27.99 -9.27
C ASN A 49 21.57 28.00 -8.27
N GLY A 50 22.79 28.37 -8.69
CA GLY A 50 23.94 28.54 -7.80
C GLY A 50 24.83 27.31 -7.63
N GLY A 51 24.57 26.23 -8.37
CA GLY A 51 25.44 25.06 -8.39
C GLY A 51 26.77 25.32 -9.10
N ALA A 52 27.82 24.66 -8.64
CA ALA A 52 29.14 24.76 -9.25
C ALA A 52 29.16 24.20 -10.69
N PRO A 53 29.75 24.92 -11.66
CA PRO A 53 30.01 24.40 -13.00
C PRO A 53 31.13 23.33 -12.95
N PRO A 54 31.18 22.41 -13.93
CA PRO A 54 32.31 21.52 -14.13
C PRO A 54 33.63 22.29 -14.26
N GLU A 55 34.74 21.71 -13.78
CA GLU A 55 36.05 22.38 -13.76
C GLU A 55 36.49 22.89 -15.14
N HIS A 56 36.26 22.10 -16.20
CA HIS A 56 36.58 22.49 -17.59
C HIS A 56 35.75 23.66 -18.13
N LEU A 57 34.61 23.99 -17.48
CA LEU A 57 33.74 25.10 -17.85
C LEU A 57 33.83 26.28 -16.89
N ALA A 58 34.50 26.12 -15.74
CA ALA A 58 34.56 27.14 -14.70
C ALA A 58 35.23 28.45 -15.16
N SER A 59 36.15 28.37 -16.12
CA SER A 59 36.86 29.52 -16.71
C SER A 59 36.16 30.11 -17.95
N GLN A 60 35.06 29.52 -18.43
CA GLN A 60 34.37 29.99 -19.63
C GLN A 60 33.66 31.33 -19.37
N ASP A 61 33.89 32.32 -20.24
CA ASP A 61 33.37 33.69 -20.07
C ASP A 61 31.83 33.72 -19.93
N PHE A 62 31.12 32.93 -20.75
CA PHE A 62 29.66 32.84 -20.65
C PHE A 62 29.19 32.26 -19.31
N VAL A 63 29.87 31.25 -18.77
CA VAL A 63 29.53 30.63 -17.47
C VAL A 63 29.71 31.63 -16.33
N LEU A 64 30.80 32.40 -16.35
CA LEU A 64 31.04 33.46 -15.37
C LEU A 64 29.97 34.56 -15.44
N ARG A 65 29.54 34.94 -16.64
CA ARG A 65 28.44 35.90 -16.83
C ARG A 65 27.11 35.33 -16.34
N LEU A 66 26.83 34.06 -16.60
CA LEU A 66 25.62 33.38 -16.13
C LEU A 66 25.56 33.30 -14.61
N GLN A 67 26.68 33.00 -13.93
CA GLN A 67 26.77 33.03 -12.46
C GLN A 67 26.49 34.42 -11.89
N LYS A 68 27.01 35.48 -12.53
CA LYS A 68 26.72 36.87 -12.14
C LYS A 68 25.25 37.24 -12.34
N ALA A 69 24.67 36.86 -13.48
CA ALA A 69 23.25 37.06 -13.78
C ALA A 69 22.34 36.33 -12.78
N ALA A 70 22.69 35.09 -12.45
CA ALA A 70 22.01 34.28 -11.45
C ALA A 70 22.04 34.93 -10.06
N MET A 71 23.21 35.37 -9.61
CA MET A 71 23.35 36.07 -8.33
C MET A 71 22.51 37.35 -8.30
N PHE A 72 22.52 38.14 -9.38
CA PHE A 72 21.69 39.33 -9.50
C PHE A 72 20.19 39.00 -9.36
N CYS A 73 19.71 37.95 -10.03
CA CYS A 73 18.31 37.54 -9.96
C CYS A 73 17.91 37.06 -8.55
N ARG A 74 18.76 36.27 -7.88
CA ARG A 74 18.51 35.79 -6.51
C ARG A 74 18.38 36.94 -5.53
N TRP A 75 19.33 37.88 -5.53
CA TRP A 75 19.29 39.05 -4.65
C TRP A 75 18.15 40.01 -4.97
N THR A 76 17.76 40.13 -6.24
CA THR A 76 16.55 40.87 -6.62
C THR A 76 15.31 40.23 -6.00
N CYS A 77 15.18 38.90 -6.06
CA CYS A 77 14.06 38.18 -5.46
C CYS A 77 14.01 38.31 -3.94
N VAL A 78 15.17 38.20 -3.28
CA VAL A 78 15.30 38.47 -1.83
C VAL A 78 14.86 39.89 -1.48
N SER A 79 15.22 40.88 -2.30
CA SER A 79 14.85 42.28 -2.07
C SER A 79 13.36 42.55 -2.29
N VAL A 80 12.72 41.82 -3.22
CA VAL A 80 11.28 41.95 -3.52
C VAL A 80 10.42 41.19 -2.51
N SER A 81 10.92 40.08 -1.96
CA SER A 81 10.19 39.23 -1.02
C SER A 81 11.04 38.89 0.22
N PRO A 82 11.35 39.89 1.07
CA PRO A 82 12.23 39.69 2.23
C PRO A 82 11.64 38.74 3.27
N GLU A 83 10.31 38.69 3.40
CA GLU A 83 9.60 37.79 4.31
C GLU A 83 9.79 36.31 3.94
N VAL A 84 9.69 35.99 2.65
CA VAL A 84 9.94 34.63 2.13
C VAL A 84 11.39 34.25 2.38
N PHE A 85 12.34 35.15 2.14
CA PHE A 85 13.74 34.89 2.43
C PHE A 85 13.99 34.64 3.92
N GLY A 86 13.38 35.42 4.81
CA GLY A 86 13.44 35.21 6.26
C GLY A 86 13.00 33.80 6.66
N GLN A 87 11.87 33.34 6.13
CA GLN A 87 11.37 31.97 6.35
C GLN A 87 12.33 30.89 5.81
N MET A 88 12.95 31.14 4.65
CA MET A 88 13.91 30.19 4.06
C MET A 88 15.24 30.13 4.82
N VAL A 89 15.62 31.21 5.50
CA VAL A 89 16.82 31.27 6.36
C VAL A 89 16.60 30.53 7.69
N GLU A 90 15.38 30.52 8.20
CA GLU A 90 14.98 29.79 9.40
C GLU A 90 14.92 28.26 9.19
N ASP A 91 14.93 27.79 7.92
CA ASP A 91 14.93 26.38 7.55
C ASP A 91 16.37 25.83 7.52
N GLU A 92 16.76 25.08 8.57
CA GLU A 92 18.11 24.51 8.72
C GLU A 92 18.49 23.54 7.57
N ASP A 93 17.52 22.98 6.85
CA ASP A 93 17.75 22.08 5.71
C ASP A 93 18.09 22.85 4.41
N ARG A 94 17.96 24.18 4.40
CA ARG A 94 18.16 25.03 3.21
C ARG A 94 19.54 25.67 3.22
N SER A 95 20.49 25.01 2.57
CA SER A 95 21.85 25.55 2.37
C SER A 95 21.92 26.81 1.49
N HIS A 96 20.90 27.09 0.67
CA HIS A 96 20.83 28.22 -0.26
C HIS A 96 19.46 28.92 -0.23
N PRO A 97 19.16 29.70 0.83
CA PRO A 97 17.87 30.36 1.02
C PRO A 97 17.54 31.38 -0.09
N GLU A 98 18.55 32.04 -0.66
CA GLU A 98 18.40 33.01 -1.74
C GLU A 98 18.00 32.35 -3.07
N ALA A 99 18.48 31.13 -3.33
CA ALA A 99 18.06 30.33 -4.48
C ALA A 99 16.63 29.81 -4.30
N SER A 100 16.27 29.40 -3.08
CA SER A 100 14.92 28.96 -2.74
C SER A 100 13.90 30.10 -2.86
N THR A 101 14.28 31.32 -2.48
CA THR A 101 13.46 32.53 -2.65
C THR A 101 13.23 32.86 -4.13
N LEU A 102 14.27 32.76 -4.98
CA LEU A 102 14.13 32.90 -6.43
C LEU A 102 13.16 31.85 -7.00
N PHE A 103 13.27 30.60 -6.58
CA PHE A 103 12.39 29.52 -7.02
C PHE A 103 10.92 29.80 -6.64
N PHE A 104 10.67 30.29 -5.42
CA PHE A 104 9.32 30.65 -4.96
C PHE A 104 8.68 31.73 -5.85
N ILE A 105 9.43 32.76 -6.23
CA ILE A 105 8.90 33.82 -7.10
C ILE A 105 8.70 33.33 -8.53
N TRP A 106 9.66 32.58 -9.09
CA TRP A 106 9.51 32.02 -10.43
C TRP A 106 8.28 31.10 -10.52
N SER A 107 8.08 30.20 -9.55
CA SER A 107 6.95 29.26 -9.56
C SER A 107 5.60 29.98 -9.53
N ALA A 108 5.48 31.08 -8.78
CA ALA A 108 4.28 31.93 -8.84
C ALA A 108 4.05 32.57 -10.23
N VAL A 109 5.13 32.97 -10.92
CA VAL A 109 5.03 33.47 -12.30
C VAL A 109 4.62 32.35 -13.26
N GLU A 110 5.16 31.15 -13.07
CA GLU A 110 4.82 29.97 -13.84
C GLU A 110 3.34 29.62 -13.70
N ASP A 111 2.80 29.69 -12.47
CA ASP A 111 1.37 29.48 -12.20
C ASP A 111 0.48 30.48 -12.92
N LEU A 112 0.85 31.76 -12.93
CA LEU A 112 0.11 32.79 -13.64
C LEU A 112 0.09 32.50 -15.15
N ILE A 113 1.23 32.09 -15.71
CA ILE A 113 1.36 31.73 -17.12
C ILE A 113 0.51 30.50 -17.45
N ILE A 114 0.61 29.43 -16.66
CA ILE A 114 -0.15 28.18 -16.88
C ILE A 114 -1.64 28.43 -16.69
N SER A 115 -2.05 29.23 -15.70
CA SER A 115 -3.47 29.54 -15.47
C SER A 115 -4.06 30.28 -16.68
N ALA A 116 -3.36 31.29 -17.21
CA ALA A 116 -3.78 31.98 -18.43
C ALA A 116 -3.76 31.06 -19.66
N TRP A 117 -2.80 30.13 -19.73
CA TRP A 117 -2.74 29.15 -20.81
C TRP A 117 -3.94 28.19 -20.74
N LEU A 118 -4.29 27.69 -19.55
CA LEU A 118 -5.45 26.83 -19.32
C LEU A 118 -6.77 27.54 -19.63
N GLU A 119 -6.92 28.80 -19.25
CA GLU A 119 -8.10 29.62 -19.60
C GLU A 119 -8.36 29.53 -21.11
N LYS A 120 -7.32 29.72 -21.92
CA LYS A 120 -7.41 29.65 -23.38
C LYS A 120 -7.69 28.24 -23.92
N ILE A 121 -7.04 27.23 -23.37
CA ILE A 121 -7.23 25.84 -23.79
C ILE A 121 -8.67 25.39 -23.49
N GLN A 122 -9.23 25.77 -22.34
CA GLN A 122 -10.58 25.40 -21.92
C GLN A 122 -11.68 26.00 -22.81
N GLU A 123 -11.42 27.12 -23.52
CA GLU A 123 -12.35 27.67 -24.53
C GLU A 123 -12.64 26.66 -25.65
N GLN A 124 -11.67 25.78 -25.97
CA GLN A 124 -11.78 24.79 -27.04
C GLN A 124 -12.52 23.51 -26.61
N GLN A 125 -12.98 23.43 -25.36
CA GLN A 125 -13.67 22.26 -24.78
C GLN A 125 -12.93 20.93 -25.03
N PRO A 126 -11.65 20.84 -24.61
CA PRO A 126 -10.87 19.63 -24.79
C PRO A 126 -11.49 18.44 -24.06
N SER A 127 -11.47 17.28 -24.71
CA SER A 127 -11.85 15.99 -24.14
C SER A 127 -10.88 15.55 -23.02
N HIS A 128 -9.61 15.98 -23.11
CA HIS A 128 -8.60 15.70 -22.09
C HIS A 128 -7.59 16.84 -21.97
N VAL A 129 -7.36 17.28 -20.73
CA VAL A 129 -6.27 18.21 -20.39
C VAL A 129 -5.58 17.71 -19.13
N SER A 130 -4.25 17.63 -19.16
CA SER A 130 -3.44 17.35 -17.99
C SER A 130 -2.24 18.29 -17.91
N LEU A 131 -1.90 18.70 -16.70
CA LEU A 131 -0.72 19.51 -16.44
C LEU A 131 0.49 18.61 -16.19
N HIS A 132 1.63 18.99 -16.75
CA HIS A 132 2.90 18.32 -16.57
C HIS A 132 3.96 19.33 -16.15
N PHE A 133 5.03 18.84 -15.51
CA PHE A 133 6.14 19.66 -15.01
C PHE A 133 6.79 20.55 -16.09
N ASP A 134 6.65 20.21 -17.37
CA ASP A 134 7.23 20.99 -18.46
C ASP A 134 6.22 21.43 -19.54
N GLY A 135 4.92 21.47 -19.20
CA GLY A 135 3.88 22.03 -20.07
C GLY A 135 2.49 21.45 -19.85
N ILE A 136 1.60 21.66 -20.83
CA ILE A 136 0.22 21.17 -20.81
C ILE A 136 0.07 20.10 -21.89
N ARG A 137 -0.51 18.94 -21.52
CA ARG A 137 -1.00 17.96 -22.49
C ARG A 137 -2.47 18.21 -22.74
N VAL A 138 -2.83 18.26 -24.02
CA VAL A 138 -4.18 18.50 -24.50
C VAL A 138 -4.43 17.55 -25.66
N ASP A 139 -5.67 17.10 -25.83
CA ASP A 139 -6.04 16.27 -26.98
C ASP A 139 -5.85 16.99 -28.32
N GLN A 140 -5.48 16.22 -29.35
CA GLN A 140 -5.20 16.77 -30.68
C GLN A 140 -6.42 17.44 -31.31
N ALA A 141 -7.64 17.00 -30.96
CA ALA A 141 -8.86 17.57 -31.51
C ALA A 141 -9.06 19.03 -31.08
N ALA A 142 -8.74 19.36 -29.82
CA ALA A 142 -8.80 20.73 -29.30
C ALA A 142 -7.69 21.65 -29.83
N VAL A 143 -6.56 21.09 -30.29
CA VAL A 143 -5.45 21.85 -30.90
C VAL A 143 -5.73 22.20 -32.37
N GLY A 144 -6.53 21.38 -33.06
CA GLY A 144 -6.80 21.53 -34.49
C GLY A 144 -5.65 21.06 -35.39
N SER A 145 -5.63 21.52 -36.64
CA SER A 145 -4.72 21.04 -37.68
C SER A 145 -3.33 21.68 -37.68
N SER A 146 -3.14 22.83 -37.01
CA SER A 146 -1.84 23.51 -36.90
C SER A 146 -1.46 23.76 -35.45
N VAL A 147 -0.53 22.96 -34.96
CA VAL A 147 -0.01 23.07 -33.59
C VAL A 147 0.77 24.37 -33.40
N GLU A 148 1.47 24.83 -34.43
CA GLU A 148 2.21 26.09 -34.42
C GLU A 148 1.27 27.30 -34.27
N ALA A 149 0.18 27.34 -35.03
CA ALA A 149 -0.81 28.41 -34.92
C ALA A 149 -1.45 28.44 -33.53
N PHE A 150 -1.79 27.26 -32.99
CA PHE A 150 -2.31 27.11 -31.63
C PHE A 150 -1.32 27.61 -30.57
N CYS A 151 -0.04 27.27 -30.70
CA CYS A 151 1.01 27.76 -29.80
C CYS A 151 1.14 29.30 -29.84
N VAL A 152 1.06 29.90 -31.04
CA VAL A 152 1.14 31.36 -31.20
C VAL A 152 -0.07 32.06 -30.59
N GLU A 153 -1.27 31.50 -30.76
CA GLU A 153 -2.50 32.05 -30.17
C GLU A 153 -2.45 31.96 -28.65
N CYS A 154 -2.05 30.82 -28.10
CA CYS A 154 -1.88 30.63 -26.67
C CYS A 154 -0.83 31.59 -26.08
N ALA A 155 0.33 31.74 -26.74
CA ALA A 155 1.37 32.68 -26.31
C ALA A 155 0.86 34.14 -26.33
N SER A 156 0.09 34.51 -27.36
CA SER A 156 -0.53 35.83 -27.46
C SER A 156 -1.57 36.06 -26.36
N HIS A 157 -2.34 35.03 -26.01
CA HIS A 157 -3.30 35.08 -24.91
C HIS A 157 -2.59 35.24 -23.56
N ILE A 158 -1.56 34.44 -23.29
CA ILE A 158 -0.73 34.56 -22.07
C ILE A 158 -0.15 35.98 -21.97
N LYS A 159 0.40 36.52 -23.06
CA LYS A 159 0.95 37.88 -23.09
C LYS A 159 -0.10 38.95 -22.81
N SER A 160 -1.31 38.81 -23.36
CA SER A 160 -2.39 39.77 -23.10
C SER A 160 -2.92 39.70 -21.67
N ARG A 161 -3.00 38.50 -21.07
CA ARG A 161 -3.51 38.28 -19.71
C ARG A 161 -2.50 38.58 -18.62
N THR A 162 -1.24 38.19 -18.82
CA THR A 162 -0.20 38.22 -17.78
C THR A 162 0.90 39.27 -18.02
N GLY A 163 1.04 39.74 -19.27
CA GLY A 163 2.13 40.61 -19.68
C GLY A 163 3.49 39.91 -19.92
N PHE A 164 3.58 38.59 -19.70
CA PHE A 164 4.78 37.81 -19.96
C PHE A 164 4.87 37.37 -21.42
N ASP A 165 6.08 37.41 -21.97
CA ASP A 165 6.35 36.89 -23.32
C ASP A 165 6.85 35.45 -23.19
N VAL A 166 6.18 34.51 -23.88
CA VAL A 166 6.45 33.08 -23.77
C VAL A 166 6.57 32.45 -25.16
N SER A 167 7.53 31.55 -25.32
CA SER A 167 7.68 30.73 -26.53
C SER A 167 7.16 29.31 -26.24
N LEU A 168 5.91 29.04 -26.59
CA LEU A 168 5.34 27.70 -26.50
C LEU A 168 5.88 26.84 -27.66
N ARG A 169 6.26 25.59 -27.35
CA ARG A 169 6.75 24.64 -28.35
C ARG A 169 6.09 23.28 -28.16
N PRO A 170 5.68 22.59 -29.24
CA PRO A 170 5.21 21.23 -29.14
C PRO A 170 6.34 20.32 -28.69
N LYS A 171 6.06 19.47 -27.71
CA LYS A 171 7.00 18.46 -27.22
C LYS A 171 6.71 17.13 -27.90
N SER A 172 7.65 16.66 -28.72
CA SER A 172 7.60 15.32 -29.31
C SER A 172 8.18 14.31 -28.33
N HIS A 173 7.43 13.24 -28.06
CA HIS A 173 7.85 12.10 -27.25
C HIS A 173 8.20 10.95 -28.19
N GLN A 174 9.49 10.69 -28.38
CA GLN A 174 9.97 9.62 -29.27
C GLN A 174 10.73 8.59 -28.44
N THR A 175 10.58 7.32 -28.81
CA THR A 175 11.47 6.23 -28.38
C THR A 175 12.85 6.40 -29.02
N PHE A 176 13.85 5.73 -28.46
CA PHE A 176 15.23 5.84 -28.94
C PHE A 176 15.36 5.44 -30.41
N LEU A 177 14.70 4.35 -30.80
CA LEU A 177 14.69 3.87 -32.18
C LEU A 177 13.97 4.82 -33.14
N GLU A 178 12.88 5.47 -32.71
CA GLU A 178 12.22 6.51 -33.51
C GLU A 178 13.13 7.73 -33.72
N GLY A 179 13.84 8.16 -32.66
CA GLY A 179 14.82 9.23 -32.75
C GLY A 179 15.95 8.92 -33.73
N ILE A 180 16.43 7.67 -33.75
CA ILE A 180 17.42 7.19 -34.73
C ILE A 180 16.87 7.26 -36.15
N ARG A 181 15.63 6.79 -36.37
CA ARG A 181 14.98 6.81 -37.69
C ARG A 181 14.83 8.23 -38.23
N VAL A 182 14.43 9.18 -37.38
CA VAL A 182 14.29 10.59 -37.75
C VAL A 182 15.65 11.25 -38.02
N GLY A 183 16.69 10.87 -37.28
CA GLY A 183 18.04 11.44 -37.40
C GLY A 183 18.93 10.79 -38.48
N SER A 184 18.49 9.70 -39.11
CA SER A 184 19.28 8.94 -40.09
C SER A 184 19.23 9.53 -41.51
N ALA A 185 20.34 9.43 -42.25
CA ALA A 185 20.48 10.00 -43.59
C ALA A 185 20.11 9.04 -44.74
N SER A 186 20.17 7.72 -44.51
CA SER A 186 19.80 6.68 -45.49
C SER A 186 19.14 5.50 -44.79
N ARG A 187 18.18 4.87 -45.50
CA ARG A 187 17.53 3.62 -45.12
C ARG A 187 17.70 2.62 -46.25
N ASP A 188 18.55 1.63 -46.03
CA ASP A 188 18.72 0.54 -46.98
C ASP A 188 17.90 -0.67 -46.51
N ALA A 189 17.12 -1.24 -47.42
CA ALA A 189 16.33 -2.43 -47.19
C ALA A 189 17.01 -3.62 -47.88
N GLU A 190 17.60 -4.51 -47.08
CA GLU A 190 18.21 -5.74 -47.57
C GLU A 190 17.45 -6.94 -47.01
N SER A 191 17.11 -7.89 -47.87
CA SER A 191 16.54 -9.18 -47.46
C SER A 191 17.56 -9.98 -46.66
N ILE A 192 17.18 -10.45 -45.47
CA ILE A 192 17.99 -11.39 -44.67
C ILE A 192 17.59 -12.83 -44.98
N GLU A 193 18.58 -13.70 -45.17
CA GLU A 193 18.40 -15.15 -45.26
C GLU A 193 19.09 -15.86 -44.07
N PRO A 194 18.45 -16.87 -43.45
CA PRO A 194 17.10 -17.36 -43.70
C PRO A 194 16.01 -16.39 -43.21
N ALA A 195 14.85 -16.36 -43.89
CA ALA A 195 13.70 -15.52 -43.52
C ALA A 195 13.26 -15.67 -42.05
N THR A 196 13.53 -16.83 -41.44
CA THR A 196 13.26 -17.12 -40.02
C THR A 196 13.97 -16.19 -39.04
N LEU A 197 15.07 -15.53 -39.44
CA LEU A 197 15.73 -14.50 -38.63
C LEU A 197 14.84 -13.28 -38.40
N THR A 198 13.85 -13.05 -39.27
CA THR A 198 12.90 -11.93 -39.15
C THR A 198 11.62 -12.31 -38.40
N ASP A 199 11.49 -13.56 -37.96
CA ASP A 199 10.35 -14.01 -37.15
C ASP A 199 10.27 -13.26 -35.82
N GLU A 200 9.05 -13.09 -35.30
CA GLU A 200 8.80 -12.48 -34.00
C GLU A 200 9.57 -13.25 -32.90
N GLY A 201 10.35 -12.52 -32.10
CA GLY A 201 11.24 -13.06 -31.06
C GLY A 201 12.67 -13.41 -31.49
N ASN A 202 13.00 -13.39 -32.79
CA ASN A 202 14.37 -13.65 -33.27
C ASN A 202 15.22 -12.38 -33.44
N CYS A 203 14.75 -11.21 -32.98
CA CYS A 203 15.46 -9.94 -33.18
C CYS A 203 16.90 -9.92 -32.61
N ILE A 204 17.20 -10.66 -31.52
CA ILE A 204 18.58 -10.80 -31.01
C ILE A 204 19.46 -11.55 -32.00
N LEU A 205 18.97 -12.67 -32.55
CA LEU A 205 19.69 -13.46 -33.55
C LEU A 205 19.84 -12.72 -34.88
N CYS A 206 18.80 -11.98 -35.26
CA CYS A 206 18.81 -11.11 -36.43
C CYS A 206 19.91 -10.04 -36.31
N ALA A 207 20.00 -9.38 -35.16
CA ALA A 207 21.04 -8.39 -34.88
C ALA A 207 22.44 -9.02 -34.88
N LEU A 208 22.64 -10.19 -34.25
CA LEU A 208 23.92 -10.90 -34.27
C LEU A 208 24.35 -11.32 -35.69
N HIS A 209 23.43 -11.86 -36.47
CA HIS A 209 23.68 -12.26 -37.86
C HIS A 209 24.14 -11.04 -38.68
N ARG A 210 23.46 -9.90 -38.55
CA ARG A 210 23.80 -8.65 -39.24
C ARG A 210 25.14 -8.05 -38.81
N LEU A 211 25.56 -8.29 -37.58
CA LEU A 211 26.87 -7.88 -37.06
C LEU A 211 28.02 -8.76 -37.57
N GLY A 212 27.73 -9.84 -38.32
CA GLY A 212 28.72 -10.76 -38.89
C GLY A 212 28.82 -12.10 -38.18
N HIS A 213 28.03 -12.34 -37.13
CA HIS A 213 28.00 -13.61 -36.38
C HIS A 213 27.01 -14.60 -37.00
N THR A 214 27.15 -14.85 -38.30
CA THR A 214 26.20 -15.66 -39.10
C THR A 214 26.15 -17.12 -38.65
N ASP A 215 27.31 -17.70 -38.33
CA ASP A 215 27.44 -19.11 -37.93
C ASP A 215 26.85 -19.33 -36.53
N ALA A 216 27.05 -18.37 -35.62
CA ALA A 216 26.45 -18.34 -34.29
C ALA A 216 24.92 -18.30 -34.36
N ALA A 217 24.35 -17.37 -35.15
CA ALA A 217 22.92 -17.29 -35.34
C ALA A 217 22.35 -18.54 -36.05
N GLY A 218 23.08 -19.07 -37.04
CA GLY A 218 22.71 -20.29 -37.76
C GLY A 218 22.70 -21.54 -36.88
N LYS A 219 23.67 -21.68 -35.96
CA LYS A 219 23.75 -22.78 -35.00
C LYS A 219 22.50 -22.84 -34.10
N MET A 220 22.08 -21.70 -33.56
CA MET A 220 20.90 -21.64 -32.70
C MET A 220 19.58 -21.81 -33.48
N LEU A 221 19.53 -21.43 -34.77
CA LEU A 221 18.37 -21.68 -35.63
C LEU A 221 18.27 -23.14 -36.09
N GLY A 222 19.40 -23.81 -36.32
CA GLY A 222 19.48 -25.20 -36.75
C GLY A 222 19.26 -26.21 -35.63
N ASP A 223 19.46 -25.81 -34.38
CA ASP A 223 19.21 -26.62 -33.20
C ASP A 223 17.72 -26.60 -32.82
N THR A 224 16.93 -27.45 -33.48
CA THR A 224 15.47 -27.53 -33.27
C THR A 224 15.06 -28.24 -32.00
N ASP A 225 15.98 -28.92 -31.32
CA ASP A 225 15.67 -29.83 -30.21
C ASP A 225 16.22 -29.32 -28.86
N SER A 226 17.03 -28.26 -28.85
CA SER A 226 17.46 -27.60 -27.62
C SER A 226 16.30 -27.04 -26.79
N GLU A 227 16.50 -26.99 -25.47
CA GLU A 227 15.58 -26.33 -24.54
C GLU A 227 15.33 -24.86 -24.92
N ALA A 228 16.34 -24.16 -25.46
CA ALA A 228 16.21 -22.80 -25.95
C ALA A 228 15.33 -22.70 -27.21
N ALA A 229 15.35 -23.70 -28.09
CA ALA A 229 14.45 -23.76 -29.26
C ALA A 229 13.02 -24.16 -28.89
N VAL A 230 12.84 -25.05 -27.91
CA VAL A 230 11.52 -25.35 -27.31
C VAL A 230 10.94 -24.10 -26.64
N TYR A 231 11.74 -23.39 -25.85
CA TYR A 231 11.38 -22.14 -25.19
C TYR A 231 10.91 -21.07 -26.20
N PHE A 232 11.70 -20.85 -27.26
CA PHE A 232 11.36 -19.91 -28.33
C PHE A 232 10.07 -20.30 -29.07
N ARG A 233 9.87 -21.58 -29.43
CA ARG A 233 8.64 -22.05 -30.12
C ARG A 233 7.38 -21.78 -29.29
N ARG A 234 7.49 -21.90 -27.97
CA ARG A 234 6.37 -21.73 -27.04
C ARG A 234 6.06 -20.28 -26.73
N ARG A 235 7.09 -19.46 -26.47
CA ARG A 235 6.90 -18.09 -25.95
C ARG A 235 7.20 -16.97 -26.95
N ARG A 236 7.72 -17.29 -28.14
CA ARG A 236 8.03 -16.35 -29.22
C ARG A 236 8.97 -15.20 -28.80
N HIS A 237 9.89 -15.46 -27.88
CA HIS A 237 10.98 -14.55 -27.49
C HIS A 237 12.23 -15.33 -27.04
N ARG A 238 13.36 -14.63 -26.92
CA ARG A 238 14.64 -15.18 -26.44
C ARG A 238 15.27 -14.25 -25.40
N THR A 239 15.98 -14.81 -24.43
CA THR A 239 16.84 -14.05 -23.52
C THR A 239 18.24 -13.88 -24.12
N TYR A 240 19.00 -12.86 -23.69
CA TYR A 240 20.41 -12.74 -24.09
C TYR A 240 21.24 -13.90 -23.55
N LEU A 241 20.91 -14.43 -22.37
CA LEU A 241 21.57 -15.59 -21.74
C LEU A 241 21.45 -16.84 -22.61
N GLN A 242 20.25 -17.17 -23.08
CA GLN A 242 20.02 -18.30 -23.98
C GLN A 242 20.83 -18.18 -25.26
N VAL A 243 20.94 -16.96 -25.78
CA VAL A 243 21.73 -16.68 -26.98
C VAL A 243 23.22 -16.86 -26.69
N VAL A 244 23.74 -16.33 -25.58
CA VAL A 244 25.14 -16.51 -25.14
C VAL A 244 25.48 -17.99 -24.98
N GLU A 245 24.63 -18.76 -24.30
CA GLU A 245 24.86 -20.20 -24.04
C GLU A 245 24.85 -21.03 -25.34
N ALA A 246 23.87 -20.80 -26.22
CA ALA A 246 23.74 -21.57 -27.46
C ALA A 246 24.81 -21.21 -28.51
N THR A 247 25.11 -19.92 -28.61
CA THR A 247 26.01 -19.40 -29.66
C THR A 247 27.47 -19.31 -29.24
N GLN A 248 27.77 -19.42 -27.94
CA GLN A 248 29.10 -19.21 -27.34
C GLN A 248 29.67 -17.79 -27.54
N VAL A 249 28.83 -16.85 -27.98
CA VAL A 249 29.19 -15.42 -28.07
C VAL A 249 29.19 -14.83 -26.66
N THR A 250 30.21 -14.03 -26.34
CA THR A 250 30.28 -13.37 -25.03
C THR A 250 29.71 -11.95 -25.12
N LEU A 251 28.84 -11.59 -24.16
CA LEU A 251 28.18 -10.27 -24.09
C LEU A 251 28.56 -9.52 -22.81
N THR A 252 28.88 -8.24 -22.92
CA THR A 252 29.16 -7.35 -21.75
C THR A 252 28.18 -6.18 -21.70
N PRO A 253 27.38 -6.02 -20.63
CA PRO A 253 26.39 -4.95 -20.54
C PRO A 253 26.98 -3.58 -20.15
N TRP A 254 26.36 -2.50 -20.62
CA TRP A 254 26.65 -1.10 -20.30
C TRP A 254 25.35 -0.33 -20.03
N MET A 255 25.25 0.38 -18.90
CA MET A 255 23.97 0.93 -18.42
C MET A 255 23.97 2.40 -17.98
N SER A 256 25.12 3.06 -17.77
CA SER A 256 25.12 4.46 -17.29
C SER A 256 25.57 5.50 -18.31
N SER A 257 24.93 6.67 -18.28
CA SER A 257 25.32 7.83 -19.11
C SER A 257 26.76 8.31 -18.91
N THR A 258 27.35 8.01 -17.75
CA THR A 258 28.76 8.26 -17.44
C THR A 258 29.68 7.18 -18.00
N GLU A 259 29.24 5.92 -18.08
CA GLU A 259 29.96 4.83 -18.73
C GLU A 259 29.99 5.02 -20.26
N PHE A 260 28.90 5.51 -20.86
CA PHE A 260 28.84 5.76 -22.31
C PHE A 260 29.84 6.81 -22.80
N ALA A 261 30.29 7.73 -21.95
CA ALA A 261 31.33 8.70 -22.28
C ALA A 261 32.71 8.06 -22.50
N HIS A 262 32.90 6.83 -22.01
CA HIS A 262 34.12 6.04 -22.14
C HIS A 262 33.90 4.75 -22.94
N MET A 263 32.72 4.55 -23.53
CA MET A 263 32.43 3.37 -24.33
C MET A 263 33.37 3.35 -25.54
N PRO A 264 34.12 2.26 -25.77
CA PRO A 264 34.96 2.15 -26.95
C PRO A 264 34.09 2.25 -28.19
N LEU A 265 34.35 3.26 -29.02
CA LEU A 265 33.60 3.52 -30.26
C LEU A 265 33.97 2.55 -31.39
N GLU A 266 34.78 1.55 -31.09
CA GLU A 266 35.25 0.51 -32.00
C GLU A 266 34.69 -0.83 -31.50
N GLY A 267 33.82 -1.48 -32.28
CA GLY A 267 33.24 -2.78 -31.95
C GLY A 267 31.79 -2.98 -32.40
N ASN A 268 31.31 -4.22 -32.21
CA ASN A 268 29.93 -4.63 -32.45
C ASN A 268 29.13 -4.59 -31.14
N PHE A 269 27.93 -4.03 -31.18
CA PHE A 269 27.04 -3.93 -30.01
C PHE A 269 25.64 -4.40 -30.35
N LEU A 270 24.98 -5.06 -29.41
CA LEU A 270 23.54 -5.25 -29.40
C LEU A 270 22.91 -4.18 -28.51
N ILE A 271 21.84 -3.54 -28.96
CA ILE A 271 21.10 -2.57 -28.17
C ILE A 271 19.75 -3.18 -27.83
N HIS A 272 19.54 -3.43 -26.55
CA HIS A 272 18.23 -3.69 -25.98
C HIS A 272 17.47 -2.37 -25.86
N LEU A 273 16.26 -2.28 -26.40
CA LEU A 273 15.44 -1.07 -26.37
C LEU A 273 13.95 -1.42 -26.44
N THR A 274 13.08 -0.42 -26.35
CA THR A 274 11.63 -0.64 -26.54
C THR A 274 11.18 -0.21 -27.94
N LYS A 275 10.37 -1.04 -28.60
CA LYS A 275 9.74 -0.75 -29.89
C LYS A 275 8.24 -0.98 -29.75
N ASN A 276 7.45 0.10 -29.79
CA ASN A 276 6.01 0.08 -29.52
C ASN A 276 5.66 -0.57 -28.16
N ASN A 277 6.35 -0.16 -27.09
CA ASN A 277 6.27 -0.73 -25.73
C ASN A 277 6.65 -2.21 -25.60
N LYS A 278 7.14 -2.87 -26.66
CA LYS A 278 7.68 -4.23 -26.57
C LYS A 278 9.19 -4.19 -26.44
N PRO A 279 9.81 -5.04 -25.60
CA PRO A 279 11.25 -5.24 -25.63
C PRO A 279 11.72 -5.63 -27.04
N HIS A 280 12.83 -5.09 -27.50
CA HIS A 280 13.35 -5.30 -28.86
C HIS A 280 14.88 -5.21 -28.86
N CYS A 281 15.50 -5.81 -29.86
CA CYS A 281 16.95 -5.80 -30.02
C CYS A 281 17.34 -5.30 -31.42
N VAL A 282 18.34 -4.43 -31.49
CA VAL A 282 18.95 -3.95 -32.75
C VAL A 282 20.46 -4.10 -32.70
N GLY A 283 21.10 -4.30 -33.85
CA GLY A 283 22.56 -4.31 -33.97
C GLY A 283 23.12 -2.90 -34.14
N LEU A 284 24.32 -2.66 -33.63
CA LEU A 284 25.06 -1.40 -33.78
C LEU A 284 26.52 -1.70 -34.14
N ARG A 285 27.01 -1.04 -35.19
CA ARG A 285 28.42 -1.09 -35.61
C ARG A 285 28.92 0.30 -36.00
N ALA A 286 30.18 0.59 -35.69
CA ALA A 286 30.87 1.77 -36.20
C ALA A 286 31.38 1.51 -37.64
N ASP A 287 31.14 2.44 -38.56
CA ASP A 287 31.49 2.28 -39.98
C ASP A 287 32.74 3.09 -40.38
N THR A 288 32.71 4.39 -40.10
CA THR A 288 33.78 5.36 -40.37
C THR A 288 33.85 6.36 -39.21
N PRO A 289 34.96 7.11 -39.00
CA PRO A 289 35.07 8.03 -37.87
C PRO A 289 33.94 9.07 -37.89
N GLY A 290 32.94 8.90 -37.01
CA GLY A 290 31.83 9.84 -36.83
C GLY A 290 30.42 9.32 -37.13
N ASN A 291 30.25 8.11 -37.68
CA ASN A 291 28.93 7.54 -38.00
C ASN A 291 28.71 6.15 -37.35
N PHE A 292 27.45 5.90 -36.99
CA PHE A 292 26.96 4.60 -36.53
C PHE A 292 26.00 3.99 -37.55
N ILE A 293 26.11 2.68 -37.73
CA ILE A 293 25.16 1.87 -38.47
C ILE A 293 24.30 1.10 -37.47
N VAL A 294 22.99 1.33 -37.51
CA VAL A 294 21.98 0.64 -36.68
C VAL A 294 21.18 -0.32 -37.55
N MET A 295 21.08 -1.59 -37.15
CA MET A 295 20.49 -2.68 -37.92
C MET A 295 19.25 -3.21 -37.19
N ASP A 296 18.05 -2.99 -37.73
CA ASP A 296 16.75 -3.40 -37.19
C ASP A 296 16.02 -4.28 -38.22
N GLY A 297 16.20 -5.60 -38.12
CA GLY A 297 15.62 -6.55 -39.07
C GLY A 297 16.12 -6.31 -40.50
N ASN A 298 15.19 -6.10 -41.43
CA ASN A 298 15.50 -5.82 -42.83
C ASN A 298 15.97 -4.38 -43.08
N ALA A 299 15.96 -3.50 -42.08
CA ALA A 299 16.32 -2.10 -42.23
C ALA A 299 17.68 -1.78 -41.60
N THR A 300 18.50 -1.03 -42.33
CA THR A 300 19.77 -0.47 -41.86
C THR A 300 19.71 1.06 -41.90
N PHE A 301 20.14 1.70 -40.82
CA PHE A 301 20.14 3.16 -40.65
C PHE A 301 21.55 3.68 -40.40
N THR A 302 22.00 4.65 -41.20
CA THR A 302 23.25 5.36 -40.95
C THR A 302 22.98 6.71 -40.28
N ILE A 303 23.56 6.92 -39.10
CA ILE A 303 23.34 8.11 -38.27
C ILE A 303 24.66 8.67 -37.74
N GLN A 304 24.79 10.00 -37.74
CA GLN A 304 25.95 10.68 -37.15
C GLN A 304 26.00 10.44 -35.64
N ASN A 305 27.20 10.22 -35.09
CA ASN A 305 27.43 9.95 -33.67
C ASN A 305 26.76 11.01 -32.76
N ARG A 306 26.85 12.30 -33.15
CA ARG A 306 26.16 13.41 -32.45
C ARG A 306 24.64 13.24 -32.41
N LEU A 307 24.02 12.89 -33.54
CA LEU A 307 22.57 12.73 -33.63
C LEU A 307 22.09 11.47 -32.89
N PHE A 308 22.90 10.42 -32.89
CA PHE A 308 22.64 9.19 -32.14
C PHE A 308 22.57 9.45 -30.64
N TRP A 309 23.56 10.10 -30.03
CA TRP A 309 23.52 10.40 -28.60
C TRP A 309 22.50 11.46 -28.21
N ASN A 310 22.16 12.38 -29.11
CA ASN A 310 21.04 13.29 -28.91
C ASN A 310 19.71 12.54 -28.90
N ALA A 311 19.51 11.57 -29.81
CA ALA A 311 18.34 10.70 -29.81
C ALA A 311 18.26 9.89 -28.51
N PHE A 312 19.38 9.32 -28.05
CA PHE A 312 19.45 8.57 -26.79
C PHE A 312 19.08 9.43 -25.58
N ALA A 313 19.67 10.62 -25.47
CA ALA A 313 19.43 11.52 -24.33
C ALA A 313 18.01 12.12 -24.31
N ALA A 314 17.34 12.19 -25.47
CA ALA A 314 15.97 12.69 -25.60
C ALA A 314 14.90 11.60 -25.57
N ALA A 315 15.30 10.33 -25.69
CA ALA A 315 14.39 9.20 -25.77
C ALA A 315 13.59 8.99 -24.48
N ILE A 316 12.29 8.72 -24.61
CA ILE A 316 11.42 8.43 -23.47
C ILE A 316 11.77 7.11 -22.78
N ASP A 317 12.38 6.18 -23.51
CA ASP A 317 12.77 4.85 -23.05
C ASP A 317 14.27 4.74 -22.74
N SER A 318 15.01 5.86 -22.68
CA SER A 318 16.47 5.86 -22.48
C SER A 318 16.93 5.12 -21.21
N ARG A 319 16.07 5.01 -20.18
CA ARG A 319 16.35 4.28 -18.94
C ARG A 319 16.24 2.75 -19.09
N HIS A 320 15.58 2.29 -20.14
CA HIS A 320 15.36 0.89 -20.44
C HIS A 320 16.30 0.38 -21.54
N VAL A 321 17.18 1.25 -22.04
CA VAL A 321 18.14 0.90 -23.08
C VAL A 321 19.40 0.32 -22.45
N VAL A 322 19.79 -0.88 -22.88
CA VAL A 322 21.02 -1.56 -22.45
C VAL A 322 21.88 -1.85 -23.68
N PHE A 323 23.16 -1.52 -23.62
CA PHE A 323 24.11 -1.87 -24.68
C PHE A 323 24.89 -3.11 -24.26
N PHE A 324 24.91 -4.14 -25.10
CA PHE A 324 25.72 -5.32 -24.92
C PHE A 324 26.86 -5.32 -25.95
N GLN A 325 28.09 -5.18 -25.50
CA GLN A 325 29.25 -5.33 -26.37
C GLN A 325 29.44 -6.81 -26.72
N VAL A 326 29.66 -7.09 -27.99
CA VAL A 326 29.78 -8.46 -28.53
C VAL A 326 31.25 -8.82 -28.70
N TRP A 327 31.66 -9.98 -28.15
CA TRP A 327 33.03 -10.49 -28.23
C TRP A 327 33.09 -11.88 -28.90
N GLU A 328 34.06 -12.07 -29.78
CA GLU A 328 34.27 -13.32 -30.53
C GLU A 328 35.14 -14.35 -29.80
N ASP A 329 36.07 -13.91 -28.96
CA ASP A 329 36.96 -14.78 -28.17
C ASP A 329 36.77 -14.52 -26.67
N PRO A 330 36.29 -15.51 -25.89
CA PRO A 330 36.20 -15.41 -24.43
C PRO A 330 37.55 -15.14 -23.75
N ALA A 331 38.67 -15.55 -24.35
CA ALA A 331 40.02 -15.30 -23.85
C ALA A 331 40.54 -13.90 -24.16
N ALA A 332 39.90 -13.19 -25.11
CA ALA A 332 40.16 -11.79 -25.41
C ALA A 332 39.49 -10.83 -24.40
N TRP A 333 38.80 -11.34 -23.38
CA TRP A 333 38.29 -10.60 -22.23
C TRP A 333 39.44 -9.88 -21.51
N PRO A 334 39.73 -8.60 -21.81
CA PRO A 334 40.96 -7.98 -21.35
C PRO A 334 40.70 -7.24 -20.04
N ASN A 335 41.79 -6.86 -19.39
CA ASN A 335 41.83 -5.88 -18.33
C ASN A 335 41.04 -4.60 -18.72
N LEU A 336 39.75 -4.56 -18.40
CA LEU A 336 38.88 -3.42 -18.68
C LEU A 336 39.29 -2.25 -17.76
N PRO A 337 39.32 -1.00 -18.25
CA PRO A 337 39.58 0.17 -17.41
C PRO A 337 38.58 0.22 -16.25
N GLY A 338 39.04 0.65 -15.06
CA GLY A 338 38.45 0.41 -13.73
C GLY A 338 37.01 0.87 -13.43
N SER A 339 36.16 1.14 -14.43
CA SER A 339 34.72 1.39 -14.26
C SER A 339 33.84 0.15 -14.40
N ILE A 340 34.25 -0.89 -15.14
CA ILE A 340 33.45 -2.14 -15.31
C ILE A 340 33.69 -3.15 -14.18
N ALA A 341 34.76 -2.98 -13.39
CA ALA A 341 35.05 -3.80 -12.20
C ALA A 341 34.07 -3.60 -11.01
N ARG A 342 32.90 -3.00 -11.24
CA ARG A 342 31.90 -2.71 -10.20
C ARG A 342 30.62 -3.53 -10.29
N LEU A 343 30.31 -4.13 -11.44
CA LEU A 343 29.13 -5.00 -11.54
C LEU A 343 29.50 -6.38 -11.01
N GLU A 344 28.75 -6.85 -10.01
CA GLU A 344 28.92 -8.20 -9.50
C GLU A 344 28.50 -9.21 -10.59
N LYS A 345 29.08 -10.42 -10.56
CA LYS A 345 28.77 -11.48 -11.53
C LYS A 345 27.26 -11.76 -11.62
N THR A 346 26.57 -11.66 -10.48
CA THR A 346 25.13 -11.80 -10.33
C THR A 346 24.33 -10.70 -11.04
N GLU A 347 24.85 -9.48 -11.12
CA GLU A 347 24.21 -8.38 -11.84
C GLU A 347 24.35 -8.54 -13.36
N VAL A 348 25.49 -9.05 -13.83
CA VAL A 348 25.69 -9.37 -15.25
C VAL A 348 24.76 -10.50 -15.69
N GLU A 349 24.62 -11.55 -14.87
CA GLU A 349 23.68 -12.66 -15.13
C GLU A 349 22.23 -12.17 -15.25
N ARG A 350 21.78 -11.32 -14.31
CA ARG A 350 20.44 -10.69 -14.36
C ARG A 350 20.20 -9.83 -15.60
N LEU A 351 21.23 -9.16 -16.12
CA LEU A 351 21.09 -8.36 -17.35
C LEU A 351 21.04 -9.24 -18.59
N LEU A 352 21.70 -10.40 -18.59
CA LEU A 352 21.59 -11.37 -19.67
C LEU A 352 20.22 -12.06 -19.70
N GLU A 353 19.48 -12.07 -18.59
CA GLU A 353 18.09 -12.58 -18.55
C GLU A 353 17.07 -11.66 -19.24
N LEU A 354 17.45 -10.45 -19.65
CA LEU A 354 16.56 -9.56 -20.41
C LEU A 354 16.06 -10.25 -21.70
N GLN A 355 14.78 -10.04 -22.00
CA GLN A 355 14.08 -10.70 -23.12
C GLN A 355 13.76 -9.69 -24.21
N ALA A 356 13.88 -10.08 -25.48
CA ALA A 356 13.40 -9.27 -26.60
C ALA A 356 12.15 -9.91 -27.25
N CYS A 357 11.10 -9.11 -27.42
CA CYS A 357 9.77 -9.39 -27.98
C CYS A 357 8.73 -10.00 -27.01
N ALA A 358 8.31 -9.27 -25.97
CA ALA A 358 7.17 -9.63 -25.13
C ALA A 358 5.96 -8.71 -25.41
N GLY A 359 4.77 -9.29 -25.59
CA GLY A 359 3.50 -8.58 -25.75
C GLY A 359 2.86 -8.20 -24.41
N ASP A 360 2.23 -7.02 -24.38
CA ASP A 360 1.43 -6.47 -23.29
C ASP A 360 0.20 -7.37 -23.02
N ASP A 361 0.11 -7.95 -21.82
CA ASP A 361 -1.19 -8.03 -21.13
C ASP A 361 -1.00 -7.82 -19.63
N SER A 362 -1.76 -6.88 -19.10
CA SER A 362 -1.43 -6.07 -17.93
C SER A 362 -2.13 -6.50 -16.64
N SER A 363 -1.35 -6.55 -15.55
CA SER A 363 -1.59 -5.91 -14.24
C SER A 363 -2.72 -6.36 -13.28
N ARG A 364 -2.30 -6.69 -12.02
CA ARG A 364 -2.99 -6.56 -10.69
C ARG A 364 -3.99 -7.66 -10.28
N ASP A 365 -4.06 -8.17 -9.04
CA ASP A 365 -3.53 -7.85 -7.70
C ASP A 365 -3.62 -9.15 -6.84
N ILE A 366 -2.63 -9.43 -5.97
CA ILE A 366 -2.69 -10.45 -4.89
C ILE A 366 -2.85 -9.72 -3.55
N ASP A 367 -3.73 -10.25 -2.71
CA ASP A 367 -3.66 -10.24 -1.24
C ASP A 367 -4.63 -11.36 -0.79
N ASP A 368 -4.49 -12.07 0.30
CA ASP A 368 -4.08 -11.67 1.65
C ASP A 368 -4.01 -12.97 2.45
N ASP A 369 -3.02 -13.16 3.32
CA ASP A 369 -3.28 -13.93 4.52
C ASP A 369 -2.45 -13.37 5.66
N ASN A 370 -3.11 -13.05 6.77
CA ASN A 370 -2.48 -13.14 8.08
C ASN A 370 -3.56 -13.20 9.16
N ASN A 371 -3.39 -14.14 10.09
CA ASN A 371 -3.87 -13.98 11.45
C ASN A 371 -3.02 -14.79 12.42
N ARG A 372 -2.43 -14.11 13.41
CA ARG A 372 -2.00 -14.69 14.70
C ARG A 372 -2.27 -13.69 15.82
N GLU A 373 -2.90 -14.21 16.87
CA GLU A 373 -3.38 -13.51 18.06
C GLU A 373 -2.28 -13.25 19.12
N PHE A 374 -2.58 -12.27 19.97
CA PHE A 374 -1.76 -11.69 21.04
C PHE A 374 -1.99 -12.34 22.43
N GLU A 375 -0.93 -12.34 23.26
CA GLU A 375 -1.02 -12.52 24.73
C GLU A 375 -0.60 -11.24 25.50
N GLN A 376 -1.16 -11.11 26.71
CA GLN A 376 -1.26 -9.92 27.56
C GLN A 376 -0.07 -9.62 28.50
N ASP A 377 0.09 -8.33 28.83
CA ASP A 377 1.08 -7.74 29.74
C ASP A 377 1.08 -8.30 31.18
N ASN A 378 2.26 -8.28 31.79
CA ASN A 378 2.47 -7.73 33.13
C ASN A 378 3.81 -6.96 33.15
N GLU A 379 3.92 -5.91 33.97
CA GLU A 379 5.16 -5.16 34.23
C GLU A 379 6.27 -6.10 34.75
N ALA A 380 6.96 -6.74 33.81
CA ALA A 380 8.04 -7.66 34.08
C ALA A 380 9.35 -6.87 34.20
N VAL A 381 10.18 -7.33 35.13
CA VAL A 381 11.59 -6.97 35.27
C VAL A 381 12.24 -6.92 33.89
N THR A 382 12.86 -5.79 33.51
CA THR A 382 13.57 -5.67 32.23
C THR A 382 14.74 -6.65 32.24
N HIS A 383 14.67 -7.75 31.48
CA HIS A 383 15.72 -8.76 31.42
C HIS A 383 16.72 -8.44 30.31
N VAL A 384 17.97 -8.17 30.68
CA VAL A 384 19.09 -8.01 29.73
C VAL A 384 19.59 -9.39 29.32
N GLY A 385 19.75 -9.64 28.01
CA GLY A 385 20.27 -10.91 27.50
C GLY A 385 21.74 -11.18 27.89
N ASP A 386 22.13 -12.45 27.95
CA ASP A 386 23.42 -12.91 28.49
C ASP A 386 24.64 -12.29 27.80
N VAL A 387 24.55 -12.04 26.50
CA VAL A 387 25.63 -11.41 25.71
C VAL A 387 25.87 -9.98 26.16
N LEU A 388 24.79 -9.20 26.36
CA LEU A 388 24.91 -7.82 26.82
C LEU A 388 25.31 -7.79 28.30
N LEU A 389 24.76 -8.66 29.15
CA LEU A 389 25.17 -8.78 30.55
C LEU A 389 26.68 -9.02 30.72
N ARG A 390 27.27 -9.87 29.86
CA ARG A 390 28.72 -10.13 29.88
C ARG A 390 29.51 -8.85 29.59
N LYS A 391 29.11 -8.08 28.58
CA LYS A 391 29.74 -6.80 28.24
C LYS A 391 29.62 -5.77 29.37
N LEU A 392 28.46 -5.71 30.05
CA LEU A 392 28.29 -4.83 31.21
C LEU A 392 29.21 -5.24 32.38
N SER A 393 29.44 -6.54 32.56
CA SER A 393 30.40 -7.05 33.55
C SER A 393 31.83 -6.66 33.17
N GLU A 394 32.22 -6.85 31.92
CA GLU A 394 33.54 -6.46 31.39
C GLU A 394 33.80 -4.95 31.55
N GLU A 395 32.79 -4.10 31.31
CA GLU A 395 32.86 -2.65 31.54
C GLU A 395 33.16 -2.32 33.01
N ILE A 396 32.52 -3.01 33.94
CA ILE A 396 32.73 -2.81 35.37
C ILE A 396 34.11 -3.28 35.79
N ASP A 397 34.54 -4.44 35.32
CA ASP A 397 35.85 -5.00 35.64
C ASP A 397 36.96 -4.08 35.12
N ALA A 398 36.80 -3.52 33.91
CA ALA A 398 37.71 -2.52 33.36
C ALA A 398 37.77 -1.25 34.22
N VAL A 399 36.63 -0.74 34.70
CA VAL A 399 36.60 0.45 35.57
C VAL A 399 37.12 0.15 36.98
N ALA A 400 36.89 -1.06 37.50
CA ALA A 400 37.35 -1.48 38.82
C ALA A 400 38.85 -1.80 38.85
N ALA A 401 39.43 -2.16 37.70
CA ALA A 401 40.86 -2.39 37.50
C ALA A 401 41.66 -1.09 37.35
N ASP A 402 41.02 0.01 36.92
CA ASP A 402 41.66 1.33 36.87
C ASP A 402 41.94 1.84 38.29
N ARG A 403 43.21 1.76 38.72
CA ARG A 403 43.66 2.19 40.05
C ARG A 403 43.73 3.72 40.21
N ARG A 404 43.46 4.49 39.15
CA ARG A 404 43.42 5.95 39.23
C ARG A 404 42.18 6.40 40.00
N THR A 405 42.37 7.32 40.95
CA THR A 405 41.22 7.96 41.60
C THR A 405 40.42 8.73 40.54
N PRO A 406 39.08 8.57 40.48
CA PRO A 406 38.26 9.30 39.52
C PRO A 406 38.53 10.80 39.64
N ARG A 407 38.92 11.44 38.54
CA ARG A 407 39.21 12.87 38.54
C ARG A 407 37.97 13.63 39.02
N PRO A 408 38.11 14.57 39.97
CA PRO A 408 37.00 15.43 40.35
C PRO A 408 36.47 16.16 39.13
N ASP A 409 35.15 16.27 39.04
CA ASP A 409 34.50 17.11 38.05
C ASP A 409 34.73 18.61 38.31
N ALA A 410 34.18 19.46 37.45
CA ALA A 410 34.22 20.92 37.62
C ALA A 410 33.66 21.42 38.97
N SER A 411 32.87 20.61 39.67
CA SER A 411 32.33 20.91 41.02
C SER A 411 33.21 20.38 42.17
N GLY A 412 34.39 19.82 41.86
CA GLY A 412 35.32 19.27 42.84
C GLY A 412 34.87 17.93 43.44
N ARG A 413 33.90 17.23 42.82
CA ARG A 413 33.36 15.94 43.30
C ARG A 413 33.83 14.79 42.42
N ALA A 414 34.23 13.69 43.05
CA ALA A 414 34.57 12.45 42.36
C ALA A 414 33.29 11.68 42.02
N ARG A 415 33.00 11.44 40.74
CA ARG A 415 31.78 10.76 40.28
C ARG A 415 32.02 9.29 39.98
N CYS A 416 30.97 8.48 40.12
CA CYS A 416 30.93 7.17 39.48
C CYS A 416 30.72 7.36 37.96
N PRO A 417 31.58 6.81 37.09
CA PRO A 417 31.40 6.95 35.64
C PRO A 417 30.19 6.15 35.11
N LEU A 418 29.73 5.13 35.85
CA LEU A 418 28.68 4.20 35.44
C LEU A 418 27.28 4.58 35.97
N CYS A 419 27.19 5.55 36.89
CA CYS A 419 25.92 6.07 37.39
C CYS A 419 25.73 7.51 36.88
N PRO A 420 24.51 7.95 36.54
CA PRO A 420 24.27 9.30 36.04
C PRO A 420 24.70 10.39 37.03
N PHE A 421 24.23 10.34 38.30
CA PHE A 421 24.40 11.45 39.25
C PHE A 421 25.26 11.14 40.48
N ARG A 422 25.61 9.86 40.72
CA ARG A 422 26.23 9.46 41.99
C ARG A 422 27.66 10.01 42.14
N SER A 423 27.90 10.86 43.15
CA SER A 423 29.20 11.49 43.38
C SER A 423 29.54 11.74 44.86
N TRP A 424 30.83 11.82 45.16
CA TRP A 424 31.39 12.00 46.50
C TRP A 424 32.30 13.24 46.57
N SER A 425 32.47 13.79 47.76
CA SER A 425 33.44 14.86 47.98
C SER A 425 34.86 14.39 47.66
N ARG A 426 35.76 15.32 47.35
CA ARG A 426 37.18 15.05 47.07
C ARG A 426 37.85 14.16 48.13
N HIS A 427 37.56 14.40 49.41
CA HIS A 427 38.10 13.62 50.54
C HIS A 427 37.55 12.18 50.62
N ASN A 428 36.48 11.86 49.89
CA ASN A 428 35.84 10.56 49.85
C ASN A 428 35.92 9.89 48.46
N ALA A 429 36.83 10.33 47.59
CA ALA A 429 36.95 9.82 46.22
C ALA A 429 37.20 8.29 46.17
N CYS A 430 37.88 7.73 47.17
CA CYS A 430 38.07 6.28 47.30
C CYS A 430 36.75 5.49 47.45
N ARG A 431 35.67 6.14 47.91
CA ARG A 431 34.35 5.51 48.05
C ARG A 431 33.68 5.23 46.70
N VAL A 432 34.16 5.80 45.59
CA VAL A 432 33.66 5.48 44.24
C VAL A 432 33.90 4.01 43.91
N LEU A 433 35.12 3.50 44.16
CA LEU A 433 35.45 2.10 43.92
C LEU A 433 34.66 1.15 44.84
N VAL A 434 34.47 1.55 46.10
CA VAL A 434 33.61 0.82 47.05
C VAL A 434 32.18 0.75 46.54
N HIS A 435 31.67 1.83 45.96
CA HIS A 435 30.33 1.88 45.39
C HIS A 435 30.17 0.95 44.19
N ILE A 436 31.12 1.01 43.24
CA ILE A 436 31.11 0.17 42.05
C ILE A 436 31.02 -1.31 42.45
N ARG A 437 31.93 -1.77 43.32
CA ARG A 437 31.96 -3.16 43.78
C ARG A 437 30.71 -3.59 44.55
N LYS A 438 30.11 -2.68 45.33
CA LYS A 438 28.96 -3.00 46.20
C LYS A 438 27.62 -2.96 45.47
N HIS A 439 27.47 -2.11 44.46
CA HIS A 439 26.16 -1.78 43.90
C HIS A 439 26.00 -2.11 42.41
N HIS A 440 27.08 -2.23 41.64
CA HIS A 440 27.04 -2.69 40.25
C HIS A 440 27.23 -4.22 40.21
N THR A 441 26.22 -4.94 40.68
CA THR A 441 26.26 -6.41 40.82
C THR A 441 25.38 -7.09 39.78
N SER A 442 25.66 -8.36 39.46
CA SER A 442 24.83 -9.20 38.58
C SER A 442 23.34 -9.23 38.99
N LYS A 443 23.04 -9.26 40.29
CA LYS A 443 21.66 -9.18 40.83
C LYS A 443 20.89 -7.93 40.38
N LYS A 444 21.59 -6.86 40.01
CA LYS A 444 21.03 -5.59 39.52
C LYS A 444 21.33 -5.38 38.03
N GLN A 445 21.68 -6.44 37.33
CA GLN A 445 22.12 -6.39 35.92
C GLN A 445 23.17 -5.31 35.71
N TYR A 446 24.07 -5.16 36.69
CA TYR A 446 25.19 -4.23 36.63
C TYR A 446 24.83 -2.73 36.59
N SER A 447 23.54 -2.35 36.65
CA SER A 447 23.09 -0.96 36.80
C SER A 447 22.67 -0.66 38.24
N ALA A 448 23.36 0.29 38.87
CA ALA A 448 23.06 0.68 40.24
C ALA A 448 21.97 1.77 40.35
N SER A 449 21.54 2.39 39.23
CA SER A 449 20.69 3.58 39.23
C SER A 449 19.19 3.28 39.07
N GLY A 450 18.85 2.18 38.39
CA GLY A 450 17.45 1.79 38.18
C GLY A 450 17.17 1.23 36.79
N THR A 451 15.90 0.93 36.54
CA THR A 451 15.43 0.29 35.30
C THR A 451 15.46 1.24 34.12
N LYS A 452 15.34 2.56 34.31
CA LYS A 452 15.38 3.53 33.21
C LYS A 452 16.76 3.64 32.55
N GLN A 453 17.83 3.53 33.34
CA GLN A 453 19.19 3.43 32.79
C GLN A 453 19.37 2.12 32.00
N ILE A 454 18.80 1.00 32.48
CA ILE A 454 18.86 -0.29 31.77
C ILE A 454 18.11 -0.22 30.43
N LYS A 455 16.93 0.41 30.38
CA LYS A 455 16.20 0.61 29.11
C LYS A 455 17.02 1.40 28.09
N LEU A 456 17.77 2.41 28.53
CA LEU A 456 18.64 3.18 27.66
C LEU A 456 19.89 2.39 27.22
N VAL A 457 20.42 1.51 28.10
CA VAL A 457 21.50 0.57 27.75
C VAL A 457 21.05 -0.40 26.66
N LEU A 458 19.84 -0.95 26.78
CA LEU A 458 19.25 -1.79 25.73
C LEU A 458 19.13 -1.01 24.42
N ALA A 459 18.63 0.22 24.49
CA ALA A 459 18.47 1.04 23.29
C ALA A 459 19.77 1.35 22.56
N LEU A 460 20.83 1.67 23.31
CA LEU A 460 22.16 1.86 22.75
C LEU A 460 22.74 0.58 22.16
N HIS A 461 22.48 -0.57 22.77
CA HIS A 461 22.94 -1.85 22.25
C HIS A 461 22.23 -2.23 20.94
N ASP A 462 20.92 -2.07 20.88
CA ASP A 462 20.14 -2.36 19.67
C ASP A 462 20.56 -1.46 18.51
N GLN A 463 20.82 -0.18 18.79
CA GLN A 463 21.32 0.75 17.80
C GLN A 463 22.72 0.41 17.30
N ASP A 464 23.68 0.14 18.20
CA ASP A 464 25.03 -0.28 17.79
C ASP A 464 24.97 -1.55 16.90
N LYS A 465 24.01 -2.45 17.17
CA LYS A 465 23.76 -3.64 16.36
C LYS A 465 23.21 -3.31 14.97
N LEU A 466 22.25 -2.39 14.88
CA LEU A 466 21.70 -1.93 13.60
C LEU A 466 22.72 -1.15 12.76
N GLU A 467 23.61 -0.40 13.40
CA GLU A 467 24.65 0.38 12.72
C GLU A 467 25.85 -0.48 12.26
N GLY A 468 25.85 -1.78 12.57
CA GLY A 468 26.98 -2.67 12.28
C GLY A 468 28.25 -2.27 13.04
N MET A 469 28.13 -1.47 14.10
CA MET A 469 29.25 -0.96 14.86
C MET A 469 29.90 -2.10 15.66
N PRO A 470 31.24 -2.16 15.74
CA PRO A 470 31.91 -3.14 16.58
C PRO A 470 31.42 -2.96 18.02
N ALA A 471 31.03 -4.07 18.64
CA ALA A 471 30.42 -4.14 19.96
C ALA A 471 31.11 -3.20 20.97
N ALA A 472 30.55 -2.01 21.20
CA ALA A 472 31.09 -1.09 22.18
C ALA A 472 30.99 -1.70 23.59
N CYS A 473 32.02 -1.53 24.43
CA CYS A 473 32.02 -2.07 25.80
C CYS A 473 31.67 -1.01 26.86
N ASN A 474 31.05 0.12 26.49
CA ASN A 474 30.86 1.29 27.37
C ASN A 474 29.39 1.73 27.52
N TYR A 475 28.44 0.80 27.50
CA TYR A 475 27.01 1.08 27.53
C TYR A 475 26.53 1.74 28.84
N LEU A 476 27.07 1.35 29.99
CA LEU A 476 26.72 1.99 31.28
C LEU A 476 27.22 3.43 31.33
N ARG A 477 28.42 3.69 30.81
CA ARG A 477 28.96 5.06 30.71
C ARG A 477 28.16 5.92 29.74
N ARG A 478 27.93 5.44 28.51
CA ARG A 478 27.15 6.15 27.48
C ARG A 478 25.73 6.48 27.95
N SER A 479 25.04 5.50 28.54
CA SER A 479 23.69 5.73 29.11
C SER A 479 23.71 6.73 30.27
N ALA A 480 24.75 6.71 31.11
CA ALA A 480 24.89 7.67 32.20
C ALA A 480 25.16 9.10 31.70
N ASP A 481 25.95 9.26 30.63
CA ASP A 481 26.20 10.56 29.99
C ASP A 481 24.92 11.12 29.38
N MET A 482 24.19 10.34 28.59
CA MET A 482 22.92 10.78 28.00
C MET A 482 21.88 11.23 29.04
N ILE A 483 21.74 10.50 30.15
CA ILE A 483 20.84 10.89 31.25
C ILE A 483 21.32 12.18 31.92
N ARG A 484 22.64 12.41 32.04
CA ARG A 484 23.18 13.65 32.61
C ARG A 484 22.90 14.87 31.71
N ASP A 485 22.96 14.68 30.41
CA ASP A 485 22.81 15.75 29.45
C ASP A 485 21.35 16.25 29.43
N THR A 486 20.39 15.32 29.40
CA THR A 486 18.95 15.58 29.22
C THR A 486 18.18 15.84 30.53
N VAL A 487 18.56 15.22 31.66
CA VAL A 487 17.86 15.45 32.94
C VAL A 487 18.36 16.73 33.59
N ARG A 488 17.68 17.84 33.29
CA ARG A 488 17.90 19.16 33.88
C ARG A 488 16.66 19.60 34.68
N PRO A 489 16.81 20.14 35.91
CA PRO A 489 18.05 20.22 36.70
C PRO A 489 18.58 18.83 37.11
N PRO A 490 19.89 18.70 37.42
CA PRO A 490 20.48 17.40 37.78
C PRO A 490 19.93 16.86 39.11
N LEU A 491 19.79 15.53 39.21
CA LEU A 491 19.29 14.88 40.43
C LEU A 491 20.32 14.88 41.56
N SER A 492 19.84 14.63 42.78
CA SER A 492 20.67 14.50 43.99
C SER A 492 21.80 13.49 43.81
N SER A 493 23.02 13.93 44.09
CA SER A 493 24.22 13.13 43.89
C SER A 493 24.47 12.07 44.96
N THR A 494 23.62 11.98 45.99
CA THR A 494 23.78 11.05 47.12
C THR A 494 22.92 9.80 47.00
N ARG A 495 21.87 9.83 46.18
CA ARG A 495 20.92 8.72 45.98
C ARG A 495 21.04 8.17 44.56
N ASN A 496 20.89 6.86 44.42
CA ASN A 496 20.94 6.22 43.12
C ASN A 496 19.56 6.03 42.48
N SER A 497 18.47 6.12 43.24
CA SER A 497 17.12 5.86 42.72
C SER A 497 16.64 6.99 41.83
N ILE A 498 16.85 6.86 40.52
CA ILE A 498 16.44 7.86 39.52
C ILE A 498 15.02 7.63 38.98
N ASP A 499 14.52 6.38 39.00
CA ASP A 499 13.32 5.99 38.26
C ASP A 499 12.08 6.81 38.61
N LYS A 500 11.89 7.17 39.89
CA LYS A 500 10.73 7.98 40.32
C LYS A 500 10.84 9.45 39.93
N LYS A 501 12.05 9.94 39.65
CA LYS A 501 12.38 11.37 39.51
C LYS A 501 12.58 11.85 38.06
N ILE A 502 12.53 10.95 37.10
CA ILE A 502 12.64 11.30 35.67
C ILE A 502 11.43 10.80 34.90
N ARG A 503 11.12 11.38 33.75
CA ARG A 503 10.05 10.97 32.83
C ARG A 503 10.58 10.87 31.42
N LEU A 504 10.02 9.92 30.65
CA LEU A 504 10.34 9.77 29.24
C LEU A 504 9.53 10.81 28.45
N VAL A 505 10.20 11.63 27.66
CA VAL A 505 9.64 12.71 26.85
C VAL A 505 10.02 12.45 25.39
N PHE A 506 9.04 12.47 24.50
CA PHE A 506 9.25 12.39 23.06
C PHE A 506 9.40 13.79 22.48
N THR A 507 10.55 14.01 21.86
CA THR A 507 10.91 15.28 21.23
C THR A 507 11.04 15.13 19.72
N GLN A 508 11.20 16.22 18.99
CA GLN A 508 11.49 16.18 17.55
C GLN A 508 12.77 15.41 17.22
N ASP A 509 13.73 15.41 18.14
CA ASP A 509 15.01 14.74 18.00
C ASP A 509 14.95 13.30 18.48
N GLY A 510 13.84 12.89 19.11
CA GLY A 510 13.51 11.54 19.58
C GLY A 510 13.35 11.43 21.11
N PRO A 511 13.44 10.22 21.71
CA PRO A 511 13.02 10.00 23.09
C PRO A 511 14.14 10.32 24.08
N GLU A 512 13.80 11.10 25.11
CA GLU A 512 14.74 11.57 26.14
C GLU A 512 14.19 11.40 27.56
N TYR A 513 15.07 11.32 28.56
CA TYR A 513 14.66 11.36 29.96
C TYR A 513 14.84 12.75 30.54
N TRP A 514 13.75 13.34 31.02
CA TRP A 514 13.76 14.67 31.64
C TRP A 514 13.53 14.59 33.15
N ASN A 515 13.98 15.60 33.89
CA ASN A 515 13.65 15.73 35.32
C ASN A 515 12.13 15.93 35.47
N LEU A 516 11.52 15.27 36.45
CA LEU A 516 10.09 15.43 36.77
C LEU A 516 9.68 16.90 36.98
N GLU A 517 10.47 17.68 37.70
CA GLU A 517 10.22 19.11 37.96
C GLU A 517 10.24 19.93 36.65
N ALA A 518 11.14 19.59 35.73
CA ALA A 518 11.18 20.22 34.41
C ALA A 518 10.01 19.78 33.53
N THR A 519 9.58 18.52 33.60
CA THR A 519 8.42 18.07 32.81
C THR A 519 7.11 18.72 33.23
N ILE A 520 7.01 19.14 34.48
CA ILE A 520 5.85 19.87 35.02
C ILE A 520 5.81 21.29 34.45
N SER A 521 6.95 21.99 34.46
CA SER A 521 7.06 23.38 34.04
C SER A 521 7.23 23.57 32.52
N ALA A 522 7.59 22.51 31.79
CA ALA A 522 7.72 22.55 30.35
C ALA A 522 6.36 22.45 29.64
N GLY A 523 6.22 23.08 28.47
CA GLY A 523 5.05 22.98 27.58
C GLY A 523 4.90 21.61 26.91
N LEU A 524 4.78 20.54 27.70
CA LEU A 524 4.60 19.16 27.25
C LEU A 524 3.15 18.70 27.37
N ARG A 525 2.70 17.89 26.42
CA ARG A 525 1.48 17.10 26.56
C ARG A 525 1.74 15.77 27.22
N ARG A 526 0.69 15.21 27.84
CA ARG A 526 0.74 13.90 28.50
C ARG A 526 -0.40 13.01 28.01
N SER A 527 -0.07 12.02 27.20
CA SER A 527 -0.99 10.92 26.85
C SER A 527 -0.63 9.68 27.67
N ARG A 528 -1.55 9.25 28.55
CA ARG A 528 -1.31 8.20 29.57
C ARG A 528 -0.05 8.45 30.42
N ASN A 529 1.02 7.69 30.20
CA ASN A 529 2.29 7.78 30.91
C ASN A 529 3.43 8.36 30.03
N LEU A 530 3.10 8.73 28.79
CA LEU A 530 4.02 9.26 27.80
C LEU A 530 3.88 10.79 27.75
N TYR A 531 5.02 11.48 27.67
CA TYR A 531 5.08 12.92 27.53
C TYR A 531 5.64 13.25 26.16
N TYR A 532 5.17 14.31 25.53
CA TYR A 532 5.67 14.73 24.22
C TYR A 532 5.57 16.24 24.02
N ASN A 533 6.42 16.78 23.14
CA ASN A 533 6.48 18.21 22.82
C ASN A 533 5.84 18.53 21.46
N LEU A 534 5.80 19.82 21.13
CA LEU A 534 5.27 20.35 19.86
C LEU A 534 5.92 19.71 18.64
N GLY A 535 7.26 19.70 18.58
CA GLY A 535 7.97 19.18 17.42
C GLY A 535 7.71 17.68 17.17
N PHE A 536 7.53 16.88 18.23
CA PHE A 536 7.10 15.49 18.09
C PHE A 536 5.66 15.38 17.59
N ALA A 537 4.74 16.19 18.13
CA ALA A 537 3.34 16.20 17.70
C ALA A 537 3.20 16.56 16.20
N GLN A 538 3.98 17.53 15.72
CA GLN A 538 4.03 17.91 14.31
C GLN A 538 4.51 16.76 13.42
N LYS A 539 5.59 16.06 13.82
CA LYS A 539 6.10 14.91 13.08
C LYS A 539 5.07 13.78 13.01
N ILE A 540 4.37 13.49 14.11
CA ILE A 540 3.30 12.48 14.14
C ILE A 540 2.14 12.89 13.24
N PHE A 541 1.63 14.12 13.36
CA PHE A 541 0.57 14.63 12.49
C PHE A 541 0.93 14.47 10.99
N GLN A 542 2.12 14.93 10.60
CA GLN A 542 2.61 14.84 9.22
C GLN A 542 2.69 13.39 8.73
N LYS A 543 3.36 12.52 9.49
CA LYS A 543 3.63 11.14 9.06
C LYS A 543 2.36 10.29 9.08
N THR A 544 1.45 10.52 10.02
CA THR A 544 0.16 9.81 10.07
C THR A 544 -0.73 10.18 8.88
N ILE A 545 -0.75 11.45 8.45
CA ILE A 545 -1.46 11.87 7.23
C ILE A 545 -0.81 11.28 5.97
N LEU A 546 0.53 11.36 5.86
CA LEU A 546 1.26 10.88 4.67
C LEU A 546 1.15 9.37 4.46
N ASN A 547 1.07 8.60 5.54
CA ASN A 547 0.98 7.15 5.50
C ASN A 547 -0.47 6.63 5.62
N ASN A 548 -1.48 7.45 5.32
CA ASN A 548 -2.90 7.05 5.31
C ASN A 548 -3.35 6.37 6.63
N ALA A 549 -2.92 6.90 7.78
CA ALA A 549 -3.20 6.32 9.10
C ALA A 549 -2.72 4.86 9.29
N LYS A 550 -1.82 4.36 8.44
CA LYS A 550 -1.09 3.12 8.68
C LYS A 550 -0.04 3.35 9.75
N GLU A 551 -0.29 2.79 10.92
CA GLU A 551 0.56 2.97 12.09
C GLU A 551 1.96 2.44 11.83
N GLN A 552 2.11 1.19 11.36
CA GLN A 552 3.41 0.57 11.10
C GLN A 552 4.24 1.40 10.11
N ASP A 553 3.64 1.89 9.03
CA ASP A 553 4.32 2.76 8.07
C ASP A 553 4.66 4.14 8.64
N THR A 554 3.80 4.68 9.51
CA THR A 554 4.08 5.91 10.26
C THR A 554 5.29 5.72 11.18
N LEU A 555 5.40 4.56 11.83
CA LEU A 555 6.51 4.19 12.71
C LEU A 555 7.79 3.90 11.93
N HIS A 556 7.69 3.23 10.78
CA HIS A 556 8.79 3.00 9.85
C HIS A 556 9.34 4.33 9.31
N ALA A 557 8.47 5.24 8.86
CA ALA A 557 8.85 6.53 8.30
C ALA A 557 9.40 7.53 9.33
N LEU A 558 9.28 7.24 10.63
CA LEU A 558 9.87 7.98 11.73
C LEU A 558 11.18 7.36 12.25
N ASN A 559 11.69 6.27 11.63
CA ASN A 559 12.83 5.47 12.10
C ASN A 559 12.60 4.78 13.48
N LEU A 560 11.35 4.41 13.82
CA LEU A 560 10.99 3.95 15.18
C LEU A 560 10.81 2.44 15.33
N CYS A 561 10.86 1.67 14.24
CA CYS A 561 10.81 0.21 14.29
C CYS A 561 12.23 -0.36 14.08
N PRO A 562 12.85 -1.01 15.07
CA PRO A 562 14.19 -1.56 14.95
C PRO A 562 14.27 -2.89 14.16
N LEU A 563 13.15 -3.48 13.71
CA LEU A 563 13.14 -4.94 13.44
C LEU A 563 12.66 -5.45 12.08
N GLN A 564 12.27 -4.62 11.10
CA GLN A 564 11.96 -5.13 9.75
C GLN A 564 12.41 -4.17 8.63
N PHE A 565 13.21 -4.72 7.69
CA PHE A 565 13.73 -4.19 6.43
C PHE A 565 15.01 -3.33 6.40
N PHE A 566 16.00 -3.80 5.62
CA PHE A 566 17.37 -3.29 5.49
C PHE A 566 17.73 -2.38 4.28
N PRO A 567 16.96 -2.19 3.18
CA PRO A 567 17.45 -1.36 2.06
C PRO A 567 17.10 0.14 2.13
N THR A 568 15.97 0.54 2.72
CA THR A 568 15.47 1.93 2.65
C THR A 568 16.09 2.87 3.71
N MET A 569 16.90 2.32 4.62
CA MET A 569 17.48 3.06 5.74
C MET A 569 18.64 3.99 5.36
N THR A 570 19.24 3.84 4.19
CA THR A 570 20.44 4.63 3.82
C THR A 570 20.09 6.09 3.45
N ALA A 571 18.87 6.35 2.98
CA ALA A 571 18.42 7.71 2.62
C ALA A 571 17.73 8.48 3.76
N MET A 572 17.20 7.79 4.79
CA MET A 572 16.56 8.40 5.98
C MET A 572 17.50 8.56 7.19
N LYS A 573 18.74 8.06 7.09
CA LYS A 573 19.79 8.15 8.14
C LYS A 573 20.22 9.58 8.49
N ALA A 574 19.80 10.60 7.75
CA ALA A 574 20.19 12.00 7.95
C ALA A 574 19.22 12.84 8.81
N GLU A 575 17.95 12.46 8.96
CA GLU A 575 16.91 13.35 9.53
C GLU A 575 16.72 13.27 11.06
N ILE A 576 17.16 12.20 11.73
CA ILE A 576 17.04 12.06 13.19
C ILE A 576 18.30 11.40 13.74
N SER A 577 19.18 12.19 14.36
CA SER A 577 20.42 11.73 15.01
C SER A 577 20.18 11.03 16.37
N ASN A 578 19.08 10.30 16.55
CA ASN A 578 18.75 9.80 17.88
C ASN A 578 19.51 8.51 18.23
N ARG A 579 20.07 8.50 19.45
CA ARG A 579 20.85 7.41 20.04
C ARG A 579 20.02 6.41 20.88
N ALA A 580 18.69 6.49 20.84
CA ALA A 580 17.77 5.78 21.73
C ALA A 580 16.40 5.44 21.11
N CYS A 581 16.29 5.27 19.79
CA CYS A 581 15.00 5.04 19.11
C CYS A 581 14.20 3.84 19.65
N SER A 582 14.81 2.78 20.16
CA SER A 582 14.04 1.66 20.72
C SER A 582 13.39 1.94 22.08
N LEU A 583 13.48 3.18 22.61
CA LEU A 583 12.66 3.64 23.74
C LEU A 583 11.23 4.01 23.36
N PHE A 584 10.92 4.15 22.06
CA PHE A 584 9.54 4.34 21.62
C PHE A 584 8.68 3.09 21.91
N PRO A 585 7.36 3.25 22.05
CA PRO A 585 6.48 2.11 22.25
C PRO A 585 6.56 1.17 21.04
N SER A 586 6.61 -0.13 21.28
CA SER A 586 6.61 -1.14 20.22
C SER A 586 5.20 -1.60 19.84
N HIS A 587 4.18 -1.26 20.64
CA HIS A 587 2.80 -1.71 20.45
C HIS A 587 1.84 -0.59 20.10
N SER A 588 0.90 -0.91 19.22
CA SER A 588 -0.21 -0.06 18.78
C SER A 588 -1.08 0.48 19.89
N LYS A 589 -1.32 -0.31 20.93
CA LYS A 589 -2.12 0.09 22.10
C LYS A 589 -1.58 1.35 22.80
N ASP A 590 -0.29 1.65 22.63
CA ASP A 590 0.39 2.80 23.24
C ASP A 590 0.51 3.98 22.27
N TRP A 591 0.47 3.73 20.97
CA TRP A 591 0.48 4.76 19.91
C TRP A 591 -0.88 5.41 19.65
N TRP A 592 -1.94 4.62 19.54
CA TRP A 592 -3.29 5.16 19.29
C TRP A 592 -3.75 6.22 20.29
N PRO A 593 -3.50 6.11 21.62
CA PRO A 593 -3.77 7.17 22.58
C PRO A 593 -3.04 8.49 22.31
N LEU A 594 -1.85 8.43 21.72
CA LEU A 594 -1.07 9.62 21.38
C LEU A 594 -1.58 10.25 20.08
N ILE A 595 -1.86 9.41 19.07
CA ILE A 595 -2.49 9.84 17.82
C ILE A 595 -3.86 10.48 18.11
N GLU A 596 -4.66 9.86 18.98
CA GLU A 596 -5.97 10.36 19.40
C GLU A 596 -5.88 11.75 20.04
N ASP A 597 -4.94 11.97 20.96
CA ASP A 597 -4.73 13.28 21.60
C ASP A 597 -4.37 14.36 20.56
N ILE A 598 -3.50 14.03 19.61
CA ILE A 598 -3.05 14.95 18.55
C ILE A 598 -4.18 15.29 17.58
N PHE A 599 -4.88 14.28 17.04
CA PHE A 599 -5.94 14.49 16.05
C PHE A 599 -7.25 15.00 16.66
N SER A 600 -7.44 14.82 17.98
CA SER A 600 -8.53 15.45 18.73
C SER A 600 -8.23 16.90 19.13
N SER A 601 -7.04 17.43 18.81
CA SER A 601 -6.67 18.80 19.17
C SER A 601 -7.60 19.84 18.52
N PRO A 602 -7.85 20.97 19.19
CA PRO A 602 -8.66 22.05 18.63
C PRO A 602 -8.16 22.53 17.25
N HIS A 603 -6.85 22.53 17.02
CA HIS A 603 -6.22 23.02 15.79
C HIS A 603 -6.40 22.06 14.62
N VAL A 604 -6.29 20.74 14.85
CA VAL A 604 -6.61 19.74 13.81
C VAL A 604 -8.08 19.82 13.43
N ARG A 605 -8.99 19.99 14.42
CA ARG A 605 -10.41 20.18 14.16
C ARG A 605 -10.69 21.46 13.37
N GLN A 606 -10.07 22.57 13.77
CA GLN A 606 -10.17 23.85 13.07
C GLN A 606 -9.67 23.75 11.63
N LEU A 607 -8.58 23.02 11.37
CA LEU A 607 -8.11 22.75 10.01
C LEU A 607 -9.19 22.01 9.20
N GLY A 608 -9.80 20.96 9.78
CA GLY A 608 -10.94 20.27 9.16
C GLY A 608 -12.10 21.20 8.83
N ASP A 609 -12.48 22.07 9.76
CA ASP A 609 -13.57 23.05 9.58
C ASP A 609 -13.23 24.08 8.49
N GLN A 610 -12.00 24.56 8.44
CA GLN A 610 -11.52 25.48 7.40
C GLN A 610 -11.59 24.83 6.00
N LEU A 611 -11.16 23.56 5.89
CA LEU A 611 -11.21 22.83 4.62
C LEU A 611 -12.66 22.64 4.14
N ILE A 612 -13.59 22.33 5.05
CA ILE A 612 -15.02 22.24 4.73
C ILE A 612 -15.59 23.61 4.36
N ALA A 613 -15.22 24.68 5.07
CA ALA A 613 -15.65 26.03 4.75
C ALA A 613 -15.19 26.47 3.35
N GLU A 614 -13.97 26.13 2.97
CA GLU A 614 -13.43 26.34 1.62
C GLU A 614 -14.24 25.53 0.58
N CYS A 615 -14.56 24.26 0.83
CA CYS A 615 -15.47 23.49 -0.04
C CYS A 615 -16.83 24.19 -0.21
N VAL A 616 -17.40 24.76 0.85
CA VAL A 616 -18.67 25.53 0.79
C VAL A 616 -18.51 26.81 -0.05
N GLN A 617 -17.40 27.53 0.10
CA GLN A 617 -17.08 28.71 -0.70
C GLN A 617 -17.05 28.38 -2.20
N HIS A 618 -16.43 27.25 -2.56
CA HIS A 618 -16.29 26.77 -3.94
C HIS A 618 -17.51 26.00 -4.48
N LYS A 619 -18.63 26.05 -3.75
CA LYS A 619 -19.87 25.37 -4.10
C LYS A 619 -19.71 23.87 -4.35
N GLU A 620 -18.88 23.21 -3.56
CA GLU A 620 -18.58 21.78 -3.67
C GLU A 620 -19.80 20.89 -3.38
N MET A 621 -20.58 21.25 -2.35
CA MET A 621 -21.74 20.50 -1.87
C MET A 621 -22.96 20.52 -2.80
N ARG A 622 -22.89 21.14 -3.98
CA ARG A 622 -24.05 21.35 -4.86
C ARG A 622 -24.64 20.02 -5.35
N CYS A 623 -23.75 19.09 -5.67
CA CYS A 623 -24.07 17.72 -6.02
C CYS A 623 -23.33 16.80 -5.07
N LEU A 624 -24.04 15.87 -4.43
CA LEU A 624 -23.45 14.85 -3.59
C LEU A 624 -23.63 13.46 -4.20
N SER A 625 -22.68 12.59 -3.93
CA SER A 625 -22.79 11.16 -4.19
C SER A 625 -22.61 10.42 -2.86
N ILE A 626 -23.61 9.64 -2.46
CA ILE A 626 -23.62 8.89 -1.20
C ILE A 626 -23.59 7.40 -1.52
N ASP A 627 -22.71 6.70 -0.84
CA ASP A 627 -22.50 5.26 -1.01
C ASP A 627 -21.91 4.69 0.28
N ALA A 628 -21.94 3.37 0.45
CA ALA A 628 -21.41 2.68 1.61
C ALA A 628 -20.55 1.47 1.26
N THR A 629 -19.52 1.22 2.08
CA THR A 629 -18.68 0.03 1.96
C THR A 629 -18.57 -0.72 3.28
N MET A 630 -18.68 -2.03 3.21
CA MET A 630 -18.61 -2.92 4.37
C MET A 630 -17.23 -3.56 4.56
N ARG A 631 -16.40 -3.60 3.50
CA ARG A 631 -15.19 -4.44 3.50
C ARG A 631 -14.17 -3.98 4.54
N CYS A 632 -13.94 -2.69 4.67
CA CYS A 632 -13.06 -2.14 5.72
C CYS A 632 -13.61 -2.28 7.16
N CYS A 633 -14.89 -2.65 7.32
CA CYS A 633 -15.49 -2.97 8.61
C CYS A 633 -15.33 -4.45 8.99
N MET A 634 -14.88 -5.33 8.08
CA MET A 634 -14.70 -6.76 8.38
C MET A 634 -13.71 -7.03 9.53
N PRO A 635 -12.62 -6.25 9.70
CA PRO A 635 -11.74 -6.36 10.86
C PRO A 635 -12.34 -5.85 12.18
N LEU A 636 -13.55 -5.31 12.21
CA LEU A 636 -14.14 -4.79 13.44
C LEU A 636 -14.47 -5.92 14.42
N LEU A 637 -14.00 -5.75 15.65
CA LEU A 637 -14.35 -6.61 16.76
C LEU A 637 -15.87 -6.63 17.01
N GLY A 638 -16.48 -7.80 16.82
CA GLY A 638 -17.93 -8.00 16.98
C GLY A 638 -18.76 -7.76 15.72
N GLN A 639 -18.13 -7.53 14.56
CA GLN A 639 -18.81 -7.40 13.27
C GLN A 639 -19.53 -8.71 12.91
N ALA A 640 -20.82 -8.61 12.59
CA ALA A 640 -21.57 -9.76 12.11
C ALA A 640 -21.10 -10.19 10.70
N ARG A 641 -21.18 -11.49 10.40
CA ARG A 641 -20.81 -12.05 9.08
C ARG A 641 -21.60 -11.36 7.96
N ILE A 642 -21.03 -11.31 6.75
CA ILE A 642 -21.64 -10.66 5.56
C ILE A 642 -23.09 -11.11 5.30
N LYS A 643 -23.47 -12.34 5.69
CA LYS A 643 -24.81 -12.90 5.52
C LYS A 643 -25.84 -12.51 6.61
N ALA A 644 -25.43 -11.78 7.65
CA ALA A 644 -26.30 -11.31 8.73
C ALA A 644 -27.20 -10.15 8.27
N SER A 645 -28.19 -9.80 9.10
CA SER A 645 -29.14 -8.73 8.78
C SER A 645 -28.43 -7.36 8.71
N PRO A 646 -28.88 -6.40 7.88
CA PRO A 646 -28.26 -5.07 7.76
C PRO A 646 -28.11 -4.34 9.10
N ILE A 647 -29.05 -4.53 10.03
CA ILE A 647 -29.07 -3.87 11.35
C ILE A 647 -27.90 -4.33 12.26
N GLU A 648 -27.31 -5.49 11.97
CA GLU A 648 -26.24 -6.10 12.78
C GLU A 648 -24.84 -5.84 12.22
N ARG A 649 -24.70 -5.07 11.13
CA ARG A 649 -23.43 -4.88 10.41
C ARG A 649 -23.04 -3.41 10.38
N ALA A 650 -21.78 -3.10 10.71
CA ALA A 650 -21.26 -1.76 10.51
C ALA A 650 -20.80 -1.56 9.05
N GLU A 651 -21.09 -0.40 8.48
CA GLU A 651 -20.72 0.02 7.11
C GLU A 651 -20.04 1.39 7.20
N VAL A 652 -19.12 1.70 6.28
CA VAL A 652 -18.56 3.05 6.14
C VAL A 652 -19.32 3.79 5.06
N ILE A 653 -20.06 4.82 5.46
CA ILE A 653 -20.75 5.73 4.55
C ILE A 653 -19.77 6.80 4.09
N THR A 654 -19.64 6.93 2.77
CA THR A 654 -18.84 7.96 2.10
C THR A 654 -19.75 8.92 1.35
N VAL A 655 -19.47 10.22 1.50
CA VAL A 655 -20.16 11.28 0.77
C VAL A 655 -19.13 12.09 0.00
N ARG A 656 -19.34 12.19 -1.31
CA ARG A 656 -18.46 12.89 -2.25
C ARG A 656 -19.12 14.12 -2.81
N GLY A 657 -18.38 15.23 -2.85
CA GLY A 657 -18.82 16.48 -3.48
C GLY A 657 -18.71 16.45 -5.01
N ARG A 658 -19.12 17.55 -5.66
CA ARG A 658 -19.21 17.65 -7.12
C ARG A 658 -17.88 17.46 -7.84
N THR A 659 -16.74 17.71 -7.19
CA THR A 659 -15.39 17.55 -7.74
C THR A 659 -14.64 16.39 -7.08
N ASN A 660 -15.40 15.50 -6.42
CA ASN A 660 -14.90 14.36 -5.66
C ASN A 660 -14.22 14.73 -4.33
N ALA A 661 -14.52 15.86 -3.70
CA ALA A 661 -14.07 16.09 -2.32
C ALA A 661 -14.69 15.04 -1.37
N VAL A 662 -13.91 14.45 -0.44
CA VAL A 662 -14.46 13.53 0.59
C VAL A 662 -15.03 14.35 1.74
N VAL A 663 -16.32 14.68 1.67
CA VAL A 663 -16.94 15.57 2.67
C VAL A 663 -17.45 14.81 3.90
N VAL A 664 -17.81 13.53 3.74
CA VAL A 664 -18.12 12.62 4.85
C VAL A 664 -17.47 11.27 4.60
N MET A 665 -16.89 10.69 5.65
CA MET A 665 -16.38 9.33 5.69
C MET A 665 -16.53 8.85 7.14
N ARG A 666 -17.58 8.07 7.42
CA ARG A 666 -17.96 7.71 8.80
C ARG A 666 -18.51 6.29 8.86
N ALA A 667 -18.19 5.57 9.93
CA ALA A 667 -18.83 4.29 10.24
C ALA A 667 -20.29 4.51 10.69
N ALA A 668 -21.17 3.61 10.29
CA ALA A 668 -22.61 3.64 10.54
C ALA A 668 -23.17 2.21 10.58
N GLN A 669 -24.40 2.04 11.08
CA GLN A 669 -25.03 0.71 11.21
C GLN A 669 -25.84 0.29 9.97
N ALA A 670 -26.16 1.22 9.07
CA ALA A 670 -26.89 0.91 7.84
C ALA A 670 -26.82 2.06 6.85
N GLU A 671 -26.78 1.76 5.55
CA GLU A 671 -27.02 2.72 4.48
C GLU A 671 -28.53 2.99 4.25
N ASP A 672 -29.20 3.55 5.27
CA ASP A 672 -30.60 3.97 5.17
C ASP A 672 -30.77 5.50 5.16
N SER A 673 -31.98 5.95 4.81
CA SER A 673 -32.31 7.37 4.70
C SER A 673 -32.10 8.18 5.98
N ASP A 674 -32.39 7.57 7.13
CA ASP A 674 -32.39 8.22 8.43
C ASP A 674 -30.94 8.31 8.94
N THR A 675 -30.17 7.24 8.74
CA THR A 675 -28.73 7.20 9.02
C THR A 675 -27.94 8.19 8.16
N ALA A 676 -28.20 8.25 6.85
CA ALA A 676 -27.54 9.21 5.97
C ALA A 676 -27.86 10.67 6.34
N ALA A 677 -29.12 10.96 6.68
CA ALA A 677 -29.52 12.30 7.12
C ALA A 677 -28.86 12.70 8.45
N TYR A 678 -28.81 11.77 9.41
CA TYR A 678 -28.11 11.98 10.68
C TYR A 678 -26.62 12.31 10.45
N LEU A 679 -25.92 11.53 9.63
CA LEU A 679 -24.49 11.76 9.36
C LEU A 679 -24.23 13.10 8.67
N LEU A 680 -25.07 13.49 7.72
CA LEU A 680 -24.96 14.79 7.06
C LEU A 680 -25.20 15.93 8.06
N ALA A 681 -26.22 15.81 8.93
CA ALA A 681 -26.53 16.82 9.94
C ALA A 681 -25.41 16.97 10.98
N GLU A 682 -24.80 15.85 11.39
CA GLU A 682 -23.74 15.82 12.39
C GLU A 682 -22.40 16.31 11.83
N THR A 683 -22.14 16.09 10.53
CA THR A 683 -20.82 16.33 9.93
C THR A 683 -20.73 17.67 9.18
N LEU A 684 -21.81 18.14 8.57
CA LEU A 684 -21.78 19.30 7.68
C LEU A 684 -22.43 20.54 8.33
N PRO A 685 -21.82 21.73 8.19
CA PRO A 685 -22.41 22.96 8.70
C PRO A 685 -23.70 23.30 7.93
N ALA A 686 -24.58 24.08 8.55
CA ALA A 686 -25.86 24.48 7.95
C ALA A 686 -25.71 25.14 6.56
N ALA A 687 -24.62 25.89 6.34
CA ALA A 687 -24.31 26.49 5.04
C ALA A 687 -24.03 25.43 3.95
N ALA A 688 -23.36 24.33 4.29
CA ALA A 688 -23.15 23.19 3.41
C ALA A 688 -24.46 22.49 3.08
N LEU A 689 -25.29 22.21 4.11
CA LEU A 689 -26.61 21.58 3.93
C LEU A 689 -27.54 22.41 3.05
N GLY A 690 -27.53 23.73 3.24
CA GLY A 690 -28.25 24.68 2.42
C GLY A 690 -27.77 24.75 0.97
N GLN A 691 -26.61 24.21 0.64
CA GLN A 691 -26.05 24.24 -0.71
C GLN A 691 -26.40 23.00 -1.54
N ILE A 692 -26.85 21.92 -0.89
CA ILE A 692 -27.15 20.64 -1.53
C ILE A 692 -28.39 20.78 -2.41
N MET A 693 -28.21 20.55 -3.72
CA MET A 693 -29.29 20.59 -4.71
C MET A 693 -29.61 19.21 -5.28
N TYR A 694 -28.60 18.37 -5.47
CA TYR A 694 -28.76 17.06 -6.11
C TYR A 694 -27.98 15.99 -5.36
N VAL A 695 -28.54 14.78 -5.25
CA VAL A 695 -27.90 13.65 -4.57
C VAL A 695 -28.04 12.38 -5.42
N SER A 696 -26.92 11.70 -5.67
CA SER A 696 -26.89 10.38 -6.30
C SER A 696 -26.74 9.30 -5.24
N VAL A 697 -27.55 8.23 -5.33
CA VAL A 697 -27.54 7.07 -4.42
C VAL A 697 -27.84 5.77 -5.19
N ASP A 698 -27.50 4.63 -4.59
CA ASP A 698 -27.73 3.30 -5.19
C ASP A 698 -29.19 2.84 -5.18
N ASN A 699 -29.99 3.33 -4.22
CA ASN A 699 -31.40 2.95 -4.12
C ASN A 699 -32.30 4.13 -3.66
N PRO A 700 -32.56 5.11 -4.56
CA PRO A 700 -33.39 6.25 -4.23
C PRO A 700 -34.84 5.81 -3.99
N SER A 701 -35.47 6.43 -3.00
CA SER A 701 -36.88 6.20 -2.68
C SER A 701 -37.56 7.48 -2.26
N ARG A 702 -38.89 7.48 -2.25
CA ARG A 702 -39.68 8.62 -1.76
C ARG A 702 -39.32 8.97 -0.31
N LYS A 703 -39.15 7.94 0.54
CA LYS A 703 -38.74 8.11 1.94
C LYS A 703 -37.39 8.83 1.99
N TYR A 704 -36.41 8.33 1.25
CA TYR A 704 -35.07 8.90 1.19
C TYR A 704 -35.10 10.37 0.75
N PHE A 705 -35.81 10.68 -0.34
CA PHE A 705 -35.95 12.05 -0.81
C PHE A 705 -36.62 12.95 0.23
N SER A 706 -37.71 12.50 0.86
CA SER A 706 -38.39 13.31 1.89
C SER A 706 -37.53 13.56 3.13
N THR A 707 -36.78 12.55 3.59
CA THR A 707 -35.90 12.67 4.75
C THR A 707 -34.79 13.67 4.45
N LEU A 708 -34.08 13.52 3.33
CA LEU A 708 -33.03 14.48 2.95
C LEU A 708 -33.58 15.88 2.66
N LYS A 709 -34.76 16.01 2.05
CA LYS A 709 -35.38 17.31 1.77
C LYS A 709 -35.71 18.09 3.05
N SER A 710 -36.03 17.39 4.15
CA SER A 710 -36.28 18.03 5.45
C SER A 710 -35.01 18.64 6.06
N LEU A 711 -33.84 18.06 5.76
CA LEU A 711 -32.54 18.54 6.21
C LEU A 711 -31.92 19.57 5.25
N CYS A 712 -32.04 19.32 3.95
CA CYS A 712 -31.42 20.08 2.87
C CYS A 712 -32.49 20.93 2.15
N PRO A 713 -32.69 22.20 2.54
CA PRO A 713 -33.82 23.00 2.06
C PRO A 713 -33.82 23.21 0.54
N ASN A 714 -32.63 23.23 -0.08
CA ASN A 714 -32.46 23.46 -1.51
C ASN A 714 -32.41 22.17 -2.35
N LEU A 715 -32.62 20.99 -1.76
CA LEU A 715 -32.61 19.72 -2.49
C LEU A 715 -33.72 19.71 -3.57
N GLN A 716 -33.34 19.58 -4.83
CA GLN A 716 -34.26 19.59 -5.97
C GLN A 716 -34.52 18.19 -6.52
N GLY A 717 -33.53 17.30 -6.47
CA GLY A 717 -33.64 15.97 -7.07
C GLY A 717 -32.68 14.94 -6.50
N MET A 718 -33.05 13.67 -6.70
CA MET A 718 -32.18 12.51 -6.46
C MET A 718 -32.06 11.67 -7.73
N SER A 719 -30.91 11.09 -7.98
CA SER A 719 -30.65 10.18 -9.09
C SER A 719 -30.23 8.80 -8.60
N LEU A 720 -30.61 7.79 -9.37
CA LEU A 720 -30.12 6.42 -9.20
C LEU A 720 -28.73 6.27 -9.83
N ASP A 721 -27.83 5.54 -9.19
CA ASP A 721 -26.56 5.21 -9.81
C ASP A 721 -26.73 4.36 -11.07
N THR A 722 -26.16 4.87 -12.16
CA THR A 722 -26.26 4.26 -13.49
C THR A 722 -25.32 3.07 -13.64
N VAL A 723 -24.25 2.96 -12.86
CA VAL A 723 -23.22 1.92 -13.05
C VAL A 723 -23.51 0.65 -12.25
N HIS A 724 -24.16 0.77 -11.09
CA HIS A 724 -24.48 -0.33 -10.19
C HIS A 724 -25.24 -1.48 -10.86
N LEU A 725 -26.09 -1.19 -11.86
CA LEU A 725 -26.82 -2.22 -12.60
C LEU A 725 -25.89 -3.18 -13.34
N ALA A 726 -24.88 -2.65 -14.04
CA ALA A 726 -23.90 -3.48 -14.74
C ALA A 726 -23.07 -4.30 -13.75
N MET A 727 -22.64 -3.69 -12.64
CA MET A 727 -21.90 -4.38 -11.59
C MET A 727 -22.70 -5.53 -10.96
N THR A 728 -23.99 -5.31 -10.70
CA THR A 728 -24.87 -6.35 -10.16
C THR A 728 -25.02 -7.52 -11.14
N CYS A 729 -25.12 -7.24 -12.45
CA CYS A 729 -25.16 -8.28 -13.49
C CYS A 729 -23.83 -9.06 -13.56
N GLU A 730 -22.69 -8.37 -13.41
CA GLU A 730 -21.35 -8.97 -13.41
C GLU A 730 -21.15 -9.96 -12.25
N TYR A 731 -21.89 -9.84 -11.13
CA TYR A 731 -21.90 -10.86 -10.08
C TYR A 731 -22.34 -12.24 -10.57
N GLY A 732 -23.22 -12.31 -11.58
CA GLY A 732 -23.60 -13.58 -12.21
C GLY A 732 -22.51 -14.19 -13.08
N SER A 733 -21.39 -13.50 -13.26
CA SER A 733 -20.26 -13.90 -14.10
C SER A 733 -18.93 -13.80 -13.34
N ALA A 734 -18.95 -14.05 -12.02
CA ALA A 734 -17.78 -13.92 -11.14
C ALA A 734 -17.05 -12.57 -11.30
N ARG A 735 -17.82 -11.48 -11.41
CA ARG A 735 -17.33 -10.10 -11.61
C ARG A 735 -16.60 -9.85 -12.93
N ARG A 736 -16.67 -10.77 -13.90
CA ARG A 736 -16.09 -10.58 -15.24
C ARG A 736 -17.02 -9.80 -16.15
N ARG A 737 -16.42 -8.92 -16.96
CA ARG A 737 -17.12 -8.21 -18.04
C ARG A 737 -17.36 -9.13 -19.23
N THR A 738 -18.60 -9.57 -19.38
CA THR A 738 -19.09 -10.32 -20.53
C THR A 738 -19.46 -9.41 -21.71
N GLY A 739 -19.76 -9.99 -22.88
CA GLY A 739 -20.33 -9.25 -24.01
C GLY A 739 -21.59 -8.47 -23.63
N ALA A 740 -22.49 -9.09 -22.84
CA ALA A 740 -23.73 -8.45 -22.38
C ALA A 740 -23.46 -7.23 -21.51
N THR A 741 -22.54 -7.34 -20.55
CA THR A 741 -22.25 -6.26 -19.59
C THR A 741 -21.43 -5.15 -20.24
N LYS A 742 -20.57 -5.44 -21.23
CA LYS A 742 -19.94 -4.42 -22.09
C LYS A 742 -20.98 -3.62 -22.88
N ALA A 743 -21.94 -4.30 -23.52
CA ALA A 743 -23.04 -3.63 -24.23
C ALA A 743 -23.93 -2.82 -23.28
N LEU A 744 -24.27 -3.37 -22.11
CA LEU A 744 -25.04 -2.68 -21.09
C LEU A 744 -24.34 -1.42 -20.57
N ARG A 745 -23.02 -1.47 -20.35
CA ARG A 745 -22.23 -0.28 -19.95
C ARG A 745 -22.27 0.82 -21.02
N ARG A 746 -22.23 0.48 -22.31
CA ARG A 746 -22.42 1.46 -23.40
C ARG A 746 -23.81 2.10 -23.34
N VAL A 747 -24.86 1.33 -23.08
CA VAL A 747 -26.22 1.88 -22.91
C VAL A 747 -26.29 2.79 -21.67
N LEU A 748 -25.71 2.37 -20.55
CA LEU A 748 -25.73 3.13 -19.29
C LEU A 748 -24.92 4.43 -19.38
N ALA A 749 -23.86 4.48 -20.19
CA ALA A 749 -23.09 5.69 -20.45
C ALA A 749 -23.96 6.84 -21.00
N LYS A 750 -25.02 6.51 -21.77
CA LYS A 750 -25.97 7.49 -22.29
C LYS A 750 -26.77 8.22 -21.20
N PHE A 751 -26.82 7.73 -19.95
CA PHE A 751 -27.42 8.49 -18.85
C PHE A 751 -26.49 9.59 -18.31
N ALA A 752 -25.20 9.58 -18.67
CA ALA A 752 -24.22 10.60 -18.32
C ALA A 752 -23.97 11.61 -19.44
N ALA A 753 -24.33 11.26 -20.68
CA ALA A 753 -24.23 12.10 -21.86
C ALA A 753 -25.10 13.37 -21.75
N VAL A 754 -24.65 14.45 -22.39
CA VAL A 754 -25.31 15.76 -22.38
C VAL A 754 -25.44 16.27 -23.81
N ASP A 755 -26.68 16.50 -24.24
CA ASP A 755 -26.97 17.19 -25.49
C ASP A 755 -27.14 18.69 -25.21
N THR A 756 -26.18 19.49 -25.66
CA THR A 756 -26.19 20.94 -25.48
C THR A 756 -27.27 21.65 -26.31
N ALA A 757 -27.82 21.00 -27.33
CA ALA A 757 -28.92 21.55 -28.14
C ALA A 757 -30.29 21.45 -27.44
N VAL A 758 -30.38 20.67 -26.36
CA VAL A 758 -31.64 20.33 -25.71
C VAL A 758 -31.65 20.79 -24.25
N GLY A 759 -32.66 21.59 -23.88
CA GLY A 759 -32.83 22.05 -22.50
C GLY A 759 -33.37 20.96 -21.56
N PRO A 760 -33.25 21.14 -20.23
CA PRO A 760 -33.69 20.16 -19.23
C PRO A 760 -35.19 19.82 -19.32
N GLU A 761 -36.01 20.76 -19.81
CA GLU A 761 -37.45 20.60 -20.01
C GLU A 761 -37.81 19.42 -20.95
N ALA A 762 -36.93 19.09 -21.90
CA ALA A 762 -37.16 18.01 -22.85
C ALA A 762 -37.18 16.63 -22.20
N PHE A 763 -36.52 16.48 -21.05
CA PHE A 763 -36.47 15.23 -20.27
C PHE A 763 -37.59 15.16 -19.21
N GLY A 764 -38.46 16.18 -19.17
CA GLY A 764 -39.56 16.31 -18.21
C GLY A 764 -39.11 16.72 -16.81
N LYS A 765 -40.09 16.82 -15.90
CA LYS A 765 -39.85 17.24 -14.50
C LYS A 765 -39.06 16.19 -13.72
N ILE A 766 -38.20 16.64 -12.80
CA ILE A 766 -37.49 15.77 -11.85
C ILE A 766 -38.49 14.92 -11.06
N PHE A 767 -38.23 13.62 -11.02
CA PHE A 767 -39.03 12.66 -10.28
C PHE A 767 -38.62 12.64 -8.80
N SER A 768 -39.60 12.73 -7.90
CA SER A 768 -39.38 12.80 -6.44
C SER A 768 -39.84 11.54 -5.69
N GLY A 769 -40.00 10.42 -6.40
CA GLY A 769 -40.50 9.16 -5.82
C GLY A 769 -42.03 9.08 -5.67
N GLY A 770 -42.78 9.95 -6.35
CA GLY A 770 -44.24 9.82 -6.48
C GLY A 770 -44.65 8.60 -7.32
N LYS A 771 -45.94 8.45 -7.63
CA LYS A 771 -46.36 7.42 -8.60
C LYS A 771 -45.86 7.81 -9.98
N ALA A 772 -45.02 6.97 -10.59
CA ALA A 772 -44.58 7.17 -11.97
C ALA A 772 -45.75 7.04 -12.95
N LYS A 773 -45.63 7.66 -14.13
CA LYS A 773 -46.62 7.50 -15.21
C LYS A 773 -46.73 6.02 -15.57
N HIS A 774 -47.95 5.54 -15.80
CA HIS A 774 -48.21 4.20 -16.30
C HIS A 774 -47.41 3.92 -17.59
N LEU A 775 -47.07 2.66 -17.82
CA LEU A 775 -46.40 2.23 -19.04
C LEU A 775 -47.35 2.41 -20.23
N THR A 776 -46.82 2.92 -21.33
CA THR A 776 -47.56 2.91 -22.60
C THR A 776 -47.64 1.47 -23.13
N ALA A 777 -48.55 1.21 -24.07
CA ALA A 777 -48.67 -0.11 -24.70
C ALA A 777 -47.36 -0.56 -25.38
N GLU A 778 -46.59 0.38 -25.91
CA GLU A 778 -45.28 0.11 -26.52
C GLU A 778 -44.21 -0.22 -25.47
N GLU A 779 -44.16 0.53 -24.36
CA GLU A 779 -43.23 0.25 -23.26
C GLU A 779 -43.51 -1.13 -22.65
N GLU A 780 -44.79 -1.49 -22.47
CA GLU A 780 -45.18 -2.83 -21.99
C GLU A 780 -44.82 -3.93 -22.99
N ARG A 781 -44.89 -3.64 -24.29
CA ARG A 781 -44.44 -4.56 -25.33
C ARG A 781 -42.93 -4.81 -25.26
N PHE A 782 -42.11 -3.77 -25.15
CA PHE A 782 -40.65 -3.95 -25.06
C PHE A 782 -40.21 -4.55 -23.72
N ARG A 783 -40.92 -4.29 -22.62
CA ARG A 783 -40.69 -5.01 -21.35
C ARG A 783 -40.95 -6.50 -21.48
N ARG A 784 -42.02 -6.90 -22.17
CA ARG A 784 -42.24 -8.31 -22.52
C ARG A 784 -41.06 -8.88 -23.31
N HIS A 785 -40.53 -8.13 -24.28
CA HIS A 785 -39.32 -8.52 -25.02
C HIS A 785 -38.06 -8.70 -24.15
N VAL A 786 -37.95 -8.01 -23.01
CA VAL A 786 -36.88 -8.25 -22.02
C VAL A 786 -37.13 -9.58 -21.30
N GLU A 787 -38.37 -9.82 -20.86
CA GLU A 787 -38.76 -11.00 -20.10
C GLU A 787 -38.63 -12.28 -20.91
N ASP A 788 -39.17 -12.32 -22.12
CA ASP A 788 -39.17 -13.50 -23.00
C ASP A 788 -37.94 -13.55 -23.93
N ARG A 789 -37.12 -12.50 -23.94
CA ARG A 789 -35.98 -12.32 -24.86
C ARG A 789 -36.39 -12.43 -26.34
N SER A 790 -37.62 -12.07 -26.69
CA SER A 790 -38.25 -12.34 -28.01
C SER A 790 -38.08 -11.24 -29.06
N MET A 791 -37.33 -10.17 -28.76
CA MET A 791 -37.01 -9.15 -29.77
C MET A 791 -36.42 -9.80 -31.03
N ARG A 792 -36.70 -9.26 -32.23
CA ARG A 792 -36.11 -9.81 -33.46
C ARG A 792 -34.60 -9.57 -33.43
N GLN A 793 -33.82 -10.63 -33.64
CA GLN A 793 -32.35 -10.59 -33.51
C GLN A 793 -31.71 -9.53 -34.42
N HIS A 794 -32.18 -9.42 -35.66
CA HIS A 794 -31.74 -8.37 -36.60
C HIS A 794 -31.96 -6.96 -36.04
N ASP A 795 -33.13 -6.69 -35.45
CA ASP A 795 -33.46 -5.38 -34.90
C ASP A 795 -32.66 -5.08 -33.63
N ALA A 796 -32.46 -6.08 -32.77
CA ALA A 796 -31.66 -5.95 -31.55
C ALA A 796 -30.18 -5.68 -31.87
N GLN A 797 -29.59 -6.41 -32.82
CA GLN A 797 -28.20 -6.21 -33.23
C GLN A 797 -28.01 -4.84 -33.89
N ARG A 798 -28.96 -4.42 -34.74
CA ARG A 798 -28.93 -3.08 -35.35
C ARG A 798 -28.91 -1.99 -34.29
N LEU A 799 -29.79 -2.05 -33.29
CA LEU A 799 -29.85 -1.04 -32.21
C LEU A 799 -28.55 -0.95 -31.41
N LEU A 800 -27.87 -2.07 -31.13
CA LEU A 800 -26.60 -2.05 -30.39
C LEU A 800 -25.40 -1.63 -31.23
N ASN A 801 -25.43 -1.93 -32.54
CA ASN A 801 -24.38 -1.52 -33.49
C ASN A 801 -24.46 -0.03 -33.82
N GLU A 802 -25.67 0.51 -33.98
CA GLU A 802 -25.93 1.94 -34.26
C GLU A 802 -25.97 2.79 -32.97
N LEU A 803 -25.65 2.21 -31.82
CA LEU A 803 -25.66 2.91 -30.53
C LEU A 803 -24.58 4.00 -30.49
N ASP A 804 -25.03 5.25 -30.43
CA ASP A 804 -24.22 6.45 -30.19
C ASP A 804 -24.21 6.74 -28.68
N ASP A 805 -23.06 6.56 -28.02
CA ASP A 805 -22.86 6.76 -26.58
C ASP A 805 -22.69 8.23 -26.17
N GLU A 806 -22.43 9.13 -27.12
CA GLU A 806 -22.35 10.58 -26.90
C GLU A 806 -23.74 11.24 -26.84
N LYS A 807 -24.78 10.54 -27.28
CA LYS A 807 -26.17 11.05 -27.21
C LYS A 807 -26.88 10.55 -25.95
N PRO A 808 -27.65 11.41 -25.26
CA PRO A 808 -28.45 10.99 -24.12
C PRO A 808 -29.60 10.07 -24.53
N ILE A 809 -30.18 9.38 -23.55
CA ILE A 809 -31.47 8.70 -23.71
C ILE A 809 -32.58 9.74 -23.60
N TYR A 810 -33.38 9.92 -24.64
CA TYR A 810 -34.41 10.97 -24.66
C TYR A 810 -35.72 10.51 -24.03
N THR A 811 -36.03 9.21 -24.10
CA THR A 811 -37.33 8.69 -23.65
C THR A 811 -37.20 7.40 -22.85
N ARG A 812 -38.19 7.15 -21.97
CA ARG A 812 -38.30 5.87 -21.25
C ARG A 812 -38.49 4.69 -22.21
N LEU A 813 -39.17 4.89 -23.34
CA LEU A 813 -39.32 3.87 -24.38
C LEU A 813 -37.96 3.46 -24.97
N GLU A 814 -37.12 4.43 -25.34
CA GLU A 814 -35.77 4.18 -25.86
C GLU A 814 -34.93 3.37 -24.87
N TRP A 815 -34.96 3.72 -23.57
CA TRP A 815 -34.30 2.95 -22.51
C TRP A 815 -34.75 1.48 -22.51
N ILE A 816 -36.07 1.23 -22.49
CA ILE A 816 -36.63 -0.11 -22.43
C ILE A 816 -36.28 -0.90 -23.71
N GLN A 817 -36.28 -0.24 -24.87
CA GLN A 817 -35.89 -0.83 -26.15
C GLN A 817 -34.43 -1.29 -26.16
N LEU A 818 -33.51 -0.45 -25.67
CA LEU A 818 -32.09 -0.80 -25.59
C LEU A 818 -31.85 -1.98 -24.64
N ILE A 819 -32.56 -2.04 -23.51
CA ILE A 819 -32.49 -3.18 -22.60
C ILE A 819 -33.05 -4.46 -23.23
N ALA A 820 -34.14 -4.38 -23.99
CA ALA A 820 -34.67 -5.51 -24.74
C ALA A 820 -33.67 -6.02 -25.80
N ALA A 821 -32.94 -5.10 -26.44
CA ALA A 821 -31.89 -5.46 -27.39
C ALA A 821 -30.73 -6.20 -26.73
N VAL A 822 -30.23 -5.70 -25.58
CA VAL A 822 -29.18 -6.39 -24.79
C VAL A 822 -29.66 -7.78 -24.36
N ALA A 823 -30.87 -7.90 -23.82
CA ALA A 823 -31.42 -9.18 -23.37
C ALA A 823 -31.55 -10.21 -24.51
N ASN A 824 -31.84 -9.74 -25.72
CA ASN A 824 -32.00 -10.60 -26.88
C ASN A 824 -30.67 -11.02 -27.54
N VAL A 825 -29.70 -10.11 -27.68
CA VAL A 825 -28.40 -10.42 -28.31
C VAL A 825 -27.59 -11.37 -27.45
N PHE A 826 -27.67 -11.24 -26.11
CA PHE A 826 -26.87 -12.02 -25.17
C PHE A 826 -27.73 -12.96 -24.32
N ARG A 827 -28.50 -13.83 -24.97
CA ARG A 827 -29.47 -14.73 -24.30
C ARG A 827 -28.82 -15.65 -23.26
N ASP A 828 -27.62 -16.13 -23.52
CA ASP A 828 -26.94 -17.07 -22.62
C ASP A 828 -26.61 -16.40 -21.29
N ASP A 829 -26.11 -15.15 -21.35
CA ASP A 829 -25.81 -14.33 -20.18
C ASP A 829 -27.05 -14.02 -19.34
N MET A 830 -28.21 -13.90 -19.98
CA MET A 830 -29.47 -13.60 -19.29
C MET A 830 -29.87 -14.66 -18.27
N THR A 831 -29.48 -15.92 -18.48
CA THR A 831 -29.88 -17.04 -17.62
C THR A 831 -29.04 -17.18 -16.35
N ARG A 832 -27.89 -16.50 -16.30
CA ARG A 832 -26.95 -16.54 -15.16
C ARG A 832 -27.62 -16.01 -13.89
N LEU A 833 -27.35 -16.68 -12.77
CA LEU A 833 -27.83 -16.29 -11.45
C LEU A 833 -26.85 -15.32 -10.80
N CYS A 834 -27.32 -14.13 -10.41
CA CYS A 834 -26.55 -13.19 -9.63
C CYS A 834 -26.70 -13.53 -8.13
N PRO A 835 -25.64 -14.01 -7.44
CA PRO A 835 -25.74 -14.59 -6.09
C PRO A 835 -26.15 -13.59 -5.00
N GLY A 836 -25.81 -12.30 -5.16
CA GLY A 836 -26.21 -11.25 -4.21
C GLY A 836 -27.73 -11.04 -4.15
N PRO A 837 -28.37 -10.56 -5.23
CA PRO A 837 -29.82 -10.36 -5.27
C PRO A 837 -30.64 -11.66 -5.42
N ASN A 838 -29.97 -12.80 -5.62
CA ASN A 838 -30.58 -14.10 -5.93
C ASN A 838 -31.59 -14.03 -7.09
N LYS A 839 -31.20 -13.33 -8.16
CA LYS A 839 -32.02 -13.10 -9.36
C LYS A 839 -31.22 -13.40 -10.61
N ARG A 840 -31.88 -13.86 -11.66
CA ARG A 840 -31.27 -14.01 -12.97
C ARG A 840 -31.03 -12.64 -13.61
N VAL A 841 -30.02 -12.54 -14.49
CA VAL A 841 -29.66 -11.27 -15.15
C VAL A 841 -30.88 -10.63 -15.84
N TRP A 842 -31.70 -11.40 -16.57
CA TRP A 842 -32.92 -10.84 -17.19
C TRP A 842 -33.92 -10.26 -16.20
N GLN A 843 -34.02 -10.82 -14.98
CA GLN A 843 -34.93 -10.31 -13.94
C GLN A 843 -34.44 -8.97 -13.38
N LEU A 844 -33.12 -8.78 -13.31
CA LEU A 844 -32.50 -7.50 -12.94
C LEU A 844 -32.77 -6.44 -13.99
N LEU A 845 -32.57 -6.77 -15.28
CA LEU A 845 -32.86 -5.87 -16.40
C LEU A 845 -34.35 -5.53 -16.50
N LEU A 846 -35.23 -6.50 -16.27
CA LEU A 846 -36.68 -6.27 -16.22
C LEU A 846 -37.09 -5.37 -15.03
N GLY A 847 -36.42 -5.49 -13.89
CA GLY A 847 -36.60 -4.60 -12.75
C GLY A 847 -36.13 -3.17 -13.04
N ALA A 848 -35.00 -3.03 -13.74
CA ALA A 848 -34.42 -1.74 -14.15
C ALA A 848 -35.34 -0.95 -15.09
N THR A 849 -36.15 -1.64 -15.89
CA THR A 849 -37.12 -1.04 -16.81
C THR A 849 -38.48 -0.74 -16.17
N SER A 850 -38.63 -0.91 -14.85
CA SER A 850 -39.88 -0.58 -14.16
C SER A 850 -40.14 0.94 -14.21
N PRO A 851 -41.41 1.40 -14.16
CA PRO A 851 -41.74 2.82 -14.32
C PRO A 851 -40.97 3.72 -13.37
N GLU A 852 -41.00 3.41 -12.07
CA GLU A 852 -40.41 4.22 -11.03
C GLU A 852 -38.88 4.17 -11.08
N ARG A 853 -38.29 2.99 -11.28
CA ARG A 853 -36.83 2.85 -11.37
C ARG A 853 -36.26 3.55 -12.62
N SER A 854 -36.98 3.51 -13.74
CA SER A 854 -36.60 4.24 -14.97
C SER A 854 -36.60 5.75 -14.76
N GLU A 855 -37.59 6.29 -14.03
CA GLU A 855 -37.65 7.72 -13.71
C GLU A 855 -36.46 8.17 -12.84
N TRP A 856 -36.00 7.32 -11.92
CA TRP A 856 -34.79 7.62 -11.13
C TRP A 856 -33.50 7.60 -11.95
N TYR A 857 -33.39 6.74 -12.97
CA TYR A 857 -32.27 6.81 -13.93
C TYR A 857 -32.33 8.10 -14.77
N LEU A 858 -33.51 8.44 -15.29
CA LEU A 858 -33.73 9.65 -16.10
C LEU A 858 -33.48 10.94 -15.30
N ASN A 859 -33.60 10.93 -13.96
CA ASN A 859 -33.20 12.06 -13.14
C ASN A 859 -31.74 12.46 -13.32
N ASN A 860 -30.81 11.53 -13.57
CA ASN A 860 -29.41 11.90 -13.80
C ASN A 860 -29.27 12.81 -15.05
N LEU A 861 -30.03 12.52 -16.11
CA LEU A 861 -30.09 13.36 -17.31
C LEU A 861 -30.71 14.72 -17.03
N ARG A 862 -31.84 14.75 -16.32
CA ARG A 862 -32.51 16.00 -15.92
C ARG A 862 -31.58 16.89 -15.11
N ILE A 863 -30.83 16.30 -14.17
CA ILE A 863 -29.87 17.01 -13.32
C ILE A 863 -28.72 17.55 -14.17
N ARG A 864 -28.09 16.72 -15.00
CA ARG A 864 -26.96 17.12 -15.85
C ARG A 864 -27.33 18.26 -16.82
N HIS A 865 -28.49 18.20 -17.47
CA HIS A 865 -28.96 19.27 -18.35
C HIS A 865 -29.43 20.53 -17.59
N SER A 866 -29.60 20.45 -16.26
CA SER A 866 -29.88 21.61 -15.40
C SER A 866 -28.61 22.28 -14.86
N LEU A 867 -27.44 21.66 -15.05
CA LEU A 867 -26.16 22.20 -14.63
C LEU A 867 -25.50 22.99 -15.78
N HIS A 868 -24.70 23.99 -15.40
CA HIS A 868 -23.93 24.77 -16.37
C HIS A 868 -22.81 23.92 -16.97
N ALA A 869 -22.48 24.12 -18.26
CA ALA A 869 -21.49 23.33 -18.99
C ALA A 869 -20.15 23.19 -18.25
N ARG A 870 -19.65 24.28 -17.64
CA ARG A 870 -18.42 24.29 -16.80
C ARG A 870 -18.43 23.37 -15.58
N ALA A 871 -19.61 22.93 -15.11
CA ALA A 871 -19.71 22.04 -13.95
C ALA A 871 -19.72 20.54 -14.34
N LEU A 872 -19.97 20.22 -15.61
CA LEU A 872 -20.14 18.84 -16.07
C LEU A 872 -18.85 18.01 -16.08
N PRO A 873 -17.68 18.54 -16.53
CA PRO A 873 -16.44 17.75 -16.57
C PRO A 873 -15.96 17.28 -15.19
N LEU A 874 -16.33 18.02 -14.15
CA LEU A 874 -15.94 17.72 -12.78
C LEU A 874 -16.91 16.75 -12.09
N LEU A 875 -18.14 16.62 -12.61
CA LEU A 875 -19.21 15.85 -11.97
C LEU A 875 -19.07 14.35 -12.28
N PRO A 876 -18.83 13.50 -11.26
CA PRO A 876 -18.74 12.06 -11.46
C PRO A 876 -20.08 11.48 -11.94
N VAL A 877 -20.01 10.31 -12.57
CA VAL A 877 -21.19 9.56 -13.01
C VAL A 877 -21.71 8.74 -11.82
N GLY A 878 -22.84 9.15 -11.24
CA GLY A 878 -23.48 8.42 -10.14
C GLY A 878 -22.57 8.22 -8.91
N THR A 879 -22.35 6.98 -8.49
CA THR A 879 -21.51 6.60 -7.33
C THR A 879 -20.11 6.11 -7.71
N THR A 880 -19.72 6.17 -9.00
CA THR A 880 -18.39 5.73 -9.48
C THR A 880 -17.20 6.35 -8.72
N SER A 881 -17.34 7.61 -8.27
CA SER A 881 -16.29 8.26 -7.47
C SER A 881 -16.16 7.71 -6.05
N ASN A 882 -17.26 7.17 -5.49
CA ASN A 882 -17.25 6.45 -4.21
C ASN A 882 -16.64 5.07 -4.40
N GLU A 883 -16.98 4.35 -5.48
CA GLU A 883 -16.39 3.04 -5.79
C GLU A 883 -14.86 3.09 -5.89
N SER A 884 -14.32 4.11 -6.58
CA SER A 884 -12.86 4.34 -6.61
C SER A 884 -12.29 4.61 -5.22
N LEU A 885 -13.00 5.40 -4.39
CA LEU A 885 -12.59 5.67 -3.02
C LEU A 885 -12.68 4.42 -2.14
N HIS A 886 -13.68 3.56 -2.33
CA HIS A 886 -13.82 2.30 -1.60
C HIS A 886 -12.69 1.34 -1.93
N ALA A 887 -12.24 1.28 -3.19
CA ALA A 887 -11.04 0.52 -3.55
C ALA A 887 -9.80 1.03 -2.79
N GLU A 888 -9.63 2.34 -2.66
CA GLU A 888 -8.55 2.94 -1.86
C GLU A 888 -8.70 2.64 -0.36
N ILE A 889 -9.90 2.82 0.20
CA ILE A 889 -10.20 2.50 1.61
C ILE A 889 -9.86 1.03 1.88
N ASN A 890 -10.35 0.12 1.04
CA ASN A 890 -10.08 -1.31 1.22
C ASN A 890 -8.59 -1.63 1.16
N ARG A 891 -7.81 -0.93 0.32
CA ARG A 891 -6.35 -1.04 0.30
C ARG A 891 -5.71 -0.51 1.59
N TRP A 892 -6.19 0.60 2.17
CA TRP A 892 -5.65 1.14 3.42
C TRP A 892 -5.91 0.24 4.63
N PHE A 893 -7.02 -0.47 4.62
CA PHE A 893 -7.45 -1.33 5.72
C PHE A 893 -7.06 -2.81 5.54
N LYS A 894 -6.41 -3.15 4.42
CA LYS A 894 -6.10 -4.51 4.02
C LYS A 894 -5.29 -5.29 5.06
N GLU A 895 -4.18 -4.69 5.47
CA GLU A 895 -3.28 -5.23 6.50
C GLU A 895 -3.86 -5.15 7.93
N THR A 896 -5.08 -4.61 8.13
CA THR A 896 -5.65 -4.51 9.48
C THR A 896 -6.48 -5.76 9.80
N GLN A 897 -5.94 -6.62 10.65
CA GLN A 897 -6.62 -7.86 11.09
C GLN A 897 -7.80 -7.64 12.03
N MET A 898 -7.59 -6.81 13.06
CA MET A 898 -8.57 -6.58 14.11
C MET A 898 -8.50 -5.14 14.58
N MET A 899 -9.65 -4.50 14.74
CA MET A 899 -9.73 -3.17 15.31
C MET A 899 -11.03 -2.93 16.09
N HIS A 900 -10.99 -2.00 17.03
CA HIS A 900 -12.19 -1.50 17.69
C HIS A 900 -12.88 -0.44 16.83
N GLN A 901 -14.20 -0.30 16.97
CA GLN A 901 -14.98 0.73 16.27
C GLN A 901 -14.43 2.14 16.49
N ALA A 902 -14.01 2.46 17.71
CA ALA A 902 -13.45 3.77 18.03
C ALA A 902 -12.12 4.04 17.28
N THR A 903 -11.32 2.99 17.04
CA THR A 903 -10.10 3.08 16.21
C THR A 903 -10.45 3.27 14.73
N LEU A 904 -11.48 2.61 14.23
CA LEU A 904 -11.97 2.81 12.87
C LEU A 904 -12.43 4.26 12.66
N GLU A 905 -13.26 4.79 13.56
CA GLU A 905 -13.78 6.16 13.46
C GLU A 905 -12.65 7.20 13.39
N MET A 906 -11.64 7.07 14.24
CA MET A 906 -10.46 7.92 14.22
C MET A 906 -9.66 7.77 12.91
N LYS A 907 -9.41 6.54 12.43
CA LYS A 907 -8.74 6.30 11.15
C LYS A 907 -9.48 6.96 9.98
N LEU A 908 -10.81 6.80 9.92
CA LEU A 908 -11.63 7.41 8.88
C LEU A 908 -11.59 8.94 8.93
N GLU A 909 -11.56 9.53 10.13
CA GLU A 909 -11.42 10.99 10.29
C GLU A 909 -10.06 11.50 9.78
N ILE A 910 -8.97 10.81 10.10
CA ILE A 910 -7.61 11.12 9.62
C ILE A 910 -7.57 11.01 8.08
N LEU A 911 -8.11 9.94 7.53
CA LEU A 911 -8.15 9.69 6.08
C LEU A 911 -8.98 10.75 5.35
N ARG A 912 -10.14 11.11 5.89
CA ARG A 912 -10.97 12.21 5.38
C ARG A 912 -10.19 13.52 5.39
N LEU A 913 -9.52 13.84 6.50
CA LEU A 913 -8.73 15.07 6.63
C LEU A 913 -7.61 15.11 5.59
N GLY A 914 -6.86 14.02 5.42
CA GLY A 914 -5.82 13.91 4.39
C GLY A 914 -6.39 14.10 2.98
N LYS A 915 -7.53 13.48 2.66
CA LYS A 915 -8.20 13.63 1.36
C LYS A 915 -8.72 15.04 1.12
N LEU A 916 -9.28 15.71 2.13
CA LEU A 916 -9.71 17.11 2.02
C LEU A 916 -8.53 18.05 1.84
N LEU A 917 -7.46 17.85 2.60
CA LEU A 917 -6.25 18.67 2.53
C LEU A 917 -5.62 18.58 1.14
N SER A 918 -5.43 17.37 0.61
CA SER A 918 -4.85 17.19 -0.74
C SER A 918 -5.78 17.72 -1.83
N HIS A 919 -7.08 17.49 -1.70
CA HIS A 919 -8.08 17.95 -2.66
C HIS A 919 -8.14 19.48 -2.73
N ASN A 920 -8.29 20.17 -1.60
CA ASN A 920 -8.36 21.63 -1.58
C ASN A 920 -7.06 22.23 -2.09
N ARG A 921 -5.91 21.69 -1.68
CA ARG A 921 -4.59 22.16 -2.12
C ARG A 921 -4.38 21.96 -3.61
N ALA A 922 -4.73 20.80 -4.16
CA ALA A 922 -4.63 20.58 -5.59
C ALA A 922 -5.64 21.45 -6.34
N LEU A 923 -6.93 21.31 -6.07
CA LEU A 923 -7.97 21.89 -6.93
C LEU A 923 -8.06 23.41 -6.87
N TYR A 924 -7.79 24.01 -5.70
CA TYR A 924 -7.92 25.46 -5.52
C TYR A 924 -6.58 26.22 -5.66
N HIS A 925 -5.46 25.50 -5.88
CA HIS A 925 -4.14 26.11 -6.13
C HIS A 925 -3.41 25.47 -7.32
N THR A 926 -3.25 26.22 -8.41
CA THR A 926 -2.82 25.73 -9.74
C THR A 926 -1.43 25.09 -9.79
N THR A 927 -0.48 25.52 -8.94
CA THR A 927 0.87 24.92 -8.83
C THR A 927 0.82 23.49 -8.33
N SER A 928 -0.11 23.23 -7.40
CA SER A 928 -0.24 21.95 -6.71
C SER A 928 -0.99 20.92 -7.57
N CYS A 929 -1.81 21.37 -8.53
CA CYS A 929 -2.45 20.50 -9.54
C CYS A 929 -1.45 19.68 -10.37
N GLN A 930 -0.21 20.14 -10.51
CA GLN A 930 0.82 19.48 -11.32
C GLN A 930 1.59 18.39 -10.56
N MET A 931 1.34 18.30 -9.26
CA MET A 931 2.06 17.43 -8.34
C MET A 931 1.24 16.16 -8.07
N THR A 932 1.93 15.07 -7.78
CA THR A 932 1.28 13.85 -7.31
C THR A 932 0.58 14.10 -5.97
N HIS A 933 -0.46 13.32 -5.66
CA HIS A 933 -1.19 13.42 -4.39
C HIS A 933 -0.26 13.37 -3.16
N ALA A 934 0.76 12.52 -3.20
CA ALA A 934 1.75 12.41 -2.12
C ALA A 934 2.60 13.68 -1.96
N GLU A 935 3.03 14.30 -3.06
CA GLU A 935 3.80 15.55 -3.03
C GLU A 935 2.96 16.73 -2.55
N VAL A 936 1.69 16.82 -2.97
CA VAL A 936 0.75 17.85 -2.47
C VAL A 936 0.60 17.72 -0.96
N LEU A 937 0.36 16.50 -0.46
CA LEU A 937 0.25 16.26 0.98
C LEU A 937 1.54 16.57 1.73
N ALA A 938 2.70 16.15 1.21
CA ALA A 938 3.99 16.40 1.86
C ALA A 938 4.27 17.89 2.02
N ARG A 939 3.91 18.69 1.00
CA ARG A 939 4.01 20.16 1.08
C ARG A 939 2.97 20.74 2.02
N ALA A 940 1.72 20.30 1.94
CA ALA A 940 0.63 20.82 2.75
C ALA A 940 0.80 20.57 4.24
N THR A 941 1.47 19.47 4.62
CA THR A 941 1.71 19.07 6.02
C THR A 941 3.05 19.55 6.58
N ARG A 942 3.90 20.21 5.77
CA ARG A 942 5.21 20.75 6.22
C ARG A 942 5.06 22.02 7.06
N GLN A 943 4.01 22.80 6.84
CA GLN A 943 3.73 23.96 7.68
C GLN A 943 3.38 23.49 9.09
N CYS A 944 3.99 24.11 10.11
CA CYS A 944 3.71 23.79 11.50
C CYS A 944 2.23 24.11 11.80
N LEU A 945 1.51 23.13 12.33
CA LEU A 945 0.07 23.25 12.59
C LEU A 945 -0.25 24.11 13.81
N TRP A 946 0.67 24.15 14.79
CA TRP A 946 0.52 24.93 16.01
C TRP A 946 1.62 25.97 16.10
N THR A 947 1.27 27.20 16.47
CA THR A 947 2.26 28.16 16.98
C THR A 947 2.69 27.79 18.40
N GLU A 948 3.84 28.30 18.88
CA GLU A 948 4.30 28.05 20.24
C GLU A 948 3.28 28.51 21.31
N GLY A 949 2.61 29.65 21.07
CA GLY A 949 1.60 30.19 21.98
C GLY A 949 0.34 29.32 22.04
N GLU A 950 -0.14 28.87 20.88
CA GLU A 950 -1.28 27.96 20.78
C GLU A 950 -1.00 26.60 21.42
N TRP A 951 0.20 26.07 21.20
CA TRP A 951 0.65 24.83 21.82
C TRP A 951 0.71 24.95 23.34
N ALA A 952 1.27 26.04 23.86
CA ALA A 952 1.34 26.30 25.29
C ALA A 952 -0.06 26.38 25.91
N ALA A 953 -0.98 27.14 25.28
CA ALA A 953 -2.36 27.25 25.72
C ALA A 953 -3.05 25.89 25.75
N TRP A 954 -2.89 25.08 24.71
CA TRP A 954 -3.44 23.73 24.66
C TRP A 954 -2.83 22.85 25.76
N CYS A 955 -1.53 22.96 26.05
CA CYS A 955 -0.87 22.19 27.12
C CYS A 955 -1.38 22.55 28.52
N SER A 956 -1.73 23.81 28.77
CA SER A 956 -2.21 24.28 30.07
C SER A 956 -3.58 23.72 30.46
N GLU A 957 -4.37 23.17 29.52
CA GLU A 957 -5.60 22.41 29.83
C GLU A 957 -5.34 21.19 30.72
N LEU A 958 -4.10 20.67 30.73
CA LEU A 958 -3.70 19.51 31.53
C LEU A 958 -3.01 19.89 32.83
N GLU A 959 -2.91 21.17 33.17
CA GLU A 959 -2.34 21.60 34.45
C GLU A 959 -3.40 21.42 35.55
N ASP A 960 -3.11 20.59 36.56
CA ASP A 960 -3.88 20.64 37.80
C ASP A 960 -3.40 21.81 38.67
N GLY A 961 -4.30 22.32 39.51
CA GLY A 961 -4.00 23.40 40.46
C GLY A 961 -2.93 23.06 41.51
N GLU A 962 -2.41 21.82 41.53
CA GLU A 962 -1.37 21.34 42.44
C GLU A 962 0.00 21.16 41.74
N GLY A 963 0.12 21.51 40.46
CA GLY A 963 1.37 21.48 39.70
C GLY A 963 1.75 20.10 39.15
N ALA A 964 0.84 19.15 39.01
CA ALA A 964 1.04 17.93 38.24
C ALA A 964 0.26 17.97 36.91
N LYS A 965 0.83 17.38 35.85
CA LYS A 965 0.13 17.27 34.57
C LYS A 965 -0.86 16.13 34.58
N MET A 966 -2.14 16.45 34.43
CA MET A 966 -3.22 15.50 34.20
C MET A 966 -3.00 14.72 32.90
N LYS A 967 -3.61 13.54 32.81
CA LYS A 967 -3.63 12.76 31.56
C LYS A 967 -4.62 13.41 30.61
N ALA A 968 -4.27 13.49 29.33
CA ALA A 968 -5.21 13.88 28.28
C ALA A 968 -6.49 13.03 28.36
N HIS A 969 -7.63 13.69 28.19
CA HIS A 969 -8.91 13.02 28.06
C HIS A 969 -9.02 12.45 26.65
N LEU A 970 -9.14 11.13 26.54
CA LEU A 970 -9.15 10.39 25.28
C LEU A 970 -10.54 9.76 25.08
N PRO A 971 -11.47 10.44 24.37
CA PRO A 971 -12.86 10.03 24.25
C PRO A 971 -13.02 8.60 23.71
N PHE A 972 -12.32 8.27 22.64
CA PHE A 972 -12.44 7.01 21.90
C PHE A 972 -11.90 5.82 22.68
N HIS A 973 -10.85 6.04 23.48
CA HIS A 973 -10.30 4.99 24.35
C HIS A 973 -11.22 4.62 25.53
N VAL A 974 -12.01 5.56 26.06
CA VAL A 974 -12.95 5.28 27.17
C VAL A 974 -14.04 4.31 26.71
N TYR A 975 -14.55 4.46 25.49
CA TYR A 975 -15.57 3.56 24.91
C TYR A 975 -15.06 2.12 24.67
N SER A 976 -13.79 1.93 24.31
CA SER A 976 -13.22 0.58 24.09
C SER A 976 -13.15 -0.25 25.38
N THR A 977 -12.81 0.40 26.50
CA THR A 977 -12.72 -0.24 27.84
C THR A 977 -14.10 -0.52 28.46
N ALA A 978 -15.10 0.31 28.18
CA ALA A 978 -16.47 0.08 28.63
C ALA A 978 -17.12 -1.12 27.91
N ASN A 979 -16.94 -1.24 26.58
CA ASN A 979 -17.50 -2.33 25.79
C ASN A 979 -16.89 -3.70 26.10
N THR A 980 -15.60 -3.76 26.48
CA THR A 980 -14.94 -5.01 26.93
C THR A 980 -15.45 -5.49 28.30
N SER A 981 -15.87 -4.57 29.17
CA SER A 981 -16.45 -4.91 30.47
C SER A 981 -17.90 -5.43 30.38
N HIS A 982 -18.67 -4.92 29.42
CA HIS A 982 -20.04 -5.36 29.17
C HIS A 982 -20.08 -6.75 28.52
N THR A 983 -19.28 -7.00 27.49
CA THR A 983 -19.18 -8.31 26.80
C THR A 983 -18.73 -9.45 27.72
N ARG A 984 -17.85 -9.19 28.70
CA ARG A 984 -17.48 -10.19 29.74
C ARG A 984 -18.61 -10.49 30.73
N LYS A 985 -19.51 -9.55 31.01
CA LYS A 985 -20.68 -9.81 31.87
C LYS A 985 -21.76 -10.59 31.13
N THR A 986 -22.03 -10.27 29.86
CA THR A 986 -23.05 -10.97 29.06
C THR A 986 -22.64 -12.40 28.72
N SER A 987 -21.37 -12.65 28.43
CA SER A 987 -20.84 -14.01 28.19
C SER A 987 -20.81 -14.88 29.46
N LYS A 988 -20.69 -14.27 30.64
CA LYS A 988 -20.82 -14.99 31.91
C LYS A 988 -22.27 -15.36 32.23
N ILE A 989 -23.20 -14.45 31.96
CA ILE A 989 -24.66 -14.68 32.13
C ILE A 989 -25.17 -15.73 31.14
N LEU A 990 -24.70 -15.72 29.88
CA LEU A 990 -25.05 -16.73 28.88
C LEU A 990 -24.47 -18.12 29.21
N ARG A 991 -23.22 -18.19 29.73
CA ARG A 991 -22.63 -19.47 30.18
C ARG A 991 -23.26 -20.02 31.46
N GLU A 992 -23.81 -19.16 32.32
CA GLU A 992 -24.58 -19.57 33.51
C GLU A 992 -26.00 -20.01 33.13
N SER A 993 -26.61 -19.39 32.12
CA SER A 993 -27.89 -19.80 31.50
C SER A 993 -27.78 -21.16 30.81
N GLU A 994 -26.74 -21.40 30.01
CA GLU A 994 -26.52 -22.68 29.30
C GLU A 994 -26.16 -23.85 30.23
N ARG A 995 -25.67 -23.55 31.45
CA ARG A 995 -25.43 -24.56 32.49
C ARG A 995 -26.70 -24.98 33.24
N ALA A 996 -27.71 -24.12 33.29
CA ALA A 996 -28.97 -24.43 33.96
C ALA A 996 -29.88 -25.38 33.14
N ASP A 997 -29.79 -25.34 31.80
CA ASP A 997 -30.64 -26.14 30.91
C ASP A 997 -30.13 -27.58 30.64
N ARG A 998 -29.01 -28.01 31.25
CA ARG A 998 -28.41 -29.34 31.01
C ARG A 998 -28.57 -30.35 32.15
N GLN A 999 -29.50 -30.15 33.08
CA GLN A 999 -29.80 -31.14 34.12
C GLN A 999 -31.30 -31.45 34.22
N SER A 1000 -31.77 -32.36 33.35
CA SER A 1000 -32.78 -33.38 33.68
C SER A 1000 -32.99 -34.35 32.49
N PRO A 1001 -32.96 -35.69 32.68
CA PRO A 1001 -33.18 -36.65 31.60
C PRO A 1001 -34.58 -37.31 31.65
N ASP A 1002 -34.87 -38.01 30.53
CA ASP A 1002 -35.90 -39.03 30.28
C ASP A 1002 -37.32 -38.58 29.85
N VAL A 1003 -37.70 -38.92 28.61
CA VAL A 1003 -38.60 -40.06 28.25
C VAL A 1003 -39.07 -39.97 26.77
N CYS A 1004 -38.90 -41.09 26.07
CA CYS A 1004 -39.56 -41.67 24.88
C CYS A 1004 -40.20 -40.84 23.74
N LEU A 1005 -39.79 -41.21 22.53
CA LEU A 1005 -40.46 -41.05 21.24
C LEU A 1005 -41.79 -41.84 21.16
N GLY A 1006 -42.81 -41.23 20.55
CA GLY A 1006 -44.04 -41.92 20.12
C GLY A 1006 -45.03 -41.04 19.37
N CYS A 1007 -45.06 -41.20 18.04
CA CYS A 1007 -46.21 -41.18 17.11
C CYS A 1007 -47.21 -39.99 17.00
N HIS A 1008 -47.40 -39.59 15.72
CA HIS A 1008 -48.64 -39.20 15.01
C HIS A 1008 -49.42 -37.90 15.34
N GLU A 1009 -49.63 -37.15 14.25
CA GLU A 1009 -50.86 -36.45 13.79
C GLU A 1009 -51.71 -35.58 14.73
N GLY A 1010 -52.10 -34.41 14.20
CA GLY A 1010 -53.50 -33.96 14.28
C GLY A 1010 -53.86 -32.90 15.33
N GLU A 1011 -54.22 -31.72 14.81
CA GLU A 1011 -55.38 -30.91 15.22
C GLU A 1011 -55.60 -30.51 16.71
N SER A 1012 -55.41 -29.20 16.93
CA SER A 1012 -56.42 -28.26 17.43
C SER A 1012 -57.22 -28.52 18.74
N ARG A 1013 -57.16 -27.50 19.60
CA ARG A 1013 -58.14 -27.03 20.62
C ARG A 1013 -58.16 -27.70 22.01
N GLY A 1014 -57.70 -26.91 22.99
CA GLY A 1014 -58.64 -26.26 23.92
C GLY A 1014 -58.51 -26.55 25.43
N CYS A 1015 -58.37 -25.46 26.20
CA CYS A 1015 -58.73 -25.27 27.63
C CYS A 1015 -57.88 -25.99 28.70
N SER A 1016 -57.62 -25.45 29.89
CA SER A 1016 -57.92 -24.19 30.60
C SER A 1016 -56.99 -24.16 31.84
N CYS A 1017 -56.44 -23.06 32.33
CA CYS A 1017 -57.06 -22.26 33.40
C CYS A 1017 -56.12 -21.12 33.87
N ARG A 1018 -56.67 -19.90 33.88
CA ARG A 1018 -56.63 -18.86 34.94
C ARG A 1018 -55.31 -18.57 35.67
N ASN A 1019 -54.72 -17.39 35.44
CA ASN A 1019 -55.06 -16.18 36.21
C ASN A 1019 -54.46 -14.92 35.58
N SER A 1020 -55.21 -13.82 35.69
CA SER A 1020 -55.02 -12.56 35.00
C SER A 1020 -55.10 -11.38 35.97
N ARG A 1021 -54.54 -10.24 35.52
CA ARG A 1021 -54.65 -8.83 35.98
C ARG A 1021 -53.33 -8.32 36.62
N ARG A 1022 -52.51 -7.44 36.02
CA ARG A 1022 -52.63 -6.20 35.21
C ARG A 1022 -52.74 -4.92 36.07
N PHE A 1023 -51.85 -3.96 35.76
CA PHE A 1023 -51.82 -2.50 35.99
C PHE A 1023 -50.87 -1.88 37.07
N PHE A 1024 -49.73 -1.34 36.57
CA PHE A 1024 -49.32 0.09 36.42
C PHE A 1024 -49.01 1.04 37.61
N VAL A 1025 -48.01 1.92 37.35
CA VAL A 1025 -47.87 3.39 37.67
C VAL A 1025 -46.75 3.86 38.65
N VAL A 1026 -45.74 4.55 38.05
CA VAL A 1026 -45.15 5.89 38.36
C VAL A 1026 -43.91 6.11 39.27
N MET A 1027 -42.89 6.70 38.60
CA MET A 1027 -41.93 7.81 38.88
C MET A 1027 -40.96 7.87 40.09
N ASP A 1028 -39.74 8.27 39.70
CA ASP A 1028 -38.95 9.44 40.17
C ASP A 1028 -37.70 9.26 41.05
N ARG A 1029 -36.63 9.96 40.59
CA ARG A 1029 -35.48 10.58 41.30
C ARG A 1029 -34.18 9.80 41.63
N LEU A 1030 -33.10 10.32 41.04
CA LEU A 1030 -31.72 10.38 41.57
C LEU A 1030 -31.67 11.06 42.96
N PRO A 1031 -30.72 10.73 43.86
CA PRO A 1031 -29.34 11.26 43.78
C PRO A 1031 -28.21 10.34 44.30
N THR A 1032 -26.99 10.53 43.78
CA THR A 1032 -25.70 10.25 44.47
C THR A 1032 -25.38 11.41 45.44
N PRO A 1033 -24.58 11.31 46.54
CA PRO A 1033 -23.11 11.12 46.45
C PRO A 1033 -22.33 10.53 47.68
N ALA A 1034 -21.09 10.07 47.39
CA ALA A 1034 -19.81 10.26 48.12
C ALA A 1034 -19.49 9.72 49.56
N LEU A 1035 -18.54 8.75 49.60
CA LEU A 1035 -17.19 8.76 50.25
C LEU A 1035 -16.96 8.68 51.79
N LEU A 1036 -15.89 7.90 52.14
CA LEU A 1036 -15.08 7.80 53.40
C LEU A 1036 -15.63 6.90 54.54
N LEU A 1037 -14.89 6.04 55.26
CA LEU A 1037 -13.44 5.84 55.43
C LEU A 1037 -13.10 4.48 56.14
N VAL A 1038 -12.04 3.80 55.66
CA VAL A 1038 -10.90 3.12 56.37
C VAL A 1038 -11.13 1.92 57.33
N VAL A 1039 -10.42 0.82 57.04
CA VAL A 1039 -9.25 0.23 57.78
C VAL A 1039 -8.80 -0.97 56.93
N GLU A 1040 -7.94 -0.81 55.92
CA GLU A 1040 -6.47 -0.89 56.03
C GLU A 1040 -5.92 -1.15 57.44
N THR A 1041 -5.92 -2.41 57.87
CA THR A 1041 -4.83 -3.05 58.64
C THR A 1041 -5.21 -4.51 58.86
N LEU A 1042 -4.50 -5.45 58.23
CA LEU A 1042 -4.05 -6.74 58.80
C LEU A 1042 -3.39 -7.57 57.70
N GLY A 1043 -2.07 -7.72 57.83
CA GLY A 1043 -1.20 -8.28 56.82
C GLY A 1043 -1.23 -9.82 56.68
N LEU A 1044 -0.46 -10.27 55.69
CA LEU A 1044 -0.21 -11.63 55.19
C LEU A 1044 0.15 -12.73 56.23
N ALA A 1045 0.19 -12.44 57.53
CA ALA A 1045 0.52 -13.42 58.57
C ALA A 1045 -0.69 -14.20 59.14
N THR A 1046 -1.93 -13.76 58.87
CA THR A 1046 -3.15 -14.45 59.36
C THR A 1046 -3.76 -15.39 58.31
N VAL A 1047 -3.55 -15.14 57.02
CA VAL A 1047 -3.94 -16.07 55.93
C VAL A 1047 -2.99 -17.30 55.90
N ALA A 1048 -1.74 -17.14 56.32
CA ALA A 1048 -0.78 -18.24 56.44
C ALA A 1048 -1.10 -19.23 57.59
N ARG A 1049 -1.93 -18.85 58.58
CA ARG A 1049 -2.36 -19.74 59.68
C ARG A 1049 -3.67 -20.50 59.42
N LEU A 1050 -4.45 -20.08 58.42
CA LEU A 1050 -5.66 -20.77 57.97
C LEU A 1050 -5.39 -21.78 56.83
N LEU A 1051 -4.23 -21.69 56.18
CA LEU A 1051 -3.79 -22.63 55.13
C LEU A 1051 -2.89 -23.77 55.66
N SER A 1052 -2.58 -23.79 56.96
CA SER A 1052 -1.76 -24.84 57.59
C SER A 1052 -2.55 -25.99 58.21
N SER A 1053 -3.88 -26.06 58.02
CA SER A 1053 -4.74 -27.09 58.65
C SER A 1053 -5.59 -27.92 57.68
N LEU A 1054 -5.18 -28.08 56.41
CA LEU A 1054 -5.83 -29.01 55.49
C LEU A 1054 -4.83 -29.96 54.80
N PRO A 1055 -5.19 -31.24 54.60
CA PRO A 1055 -4.22 -32.30 54.28
C PRO A 1055 -3.77 -32.26 52.82
N LYS A 1056 -2.53 -32.68 52.59
CA LYS A 1056 -1.86 -32.79 51.30
C LYS A 1056 -2.59 -33.75 50.35
N THR A 1057 -3.03 -33.27 49.18
CA THR A 1057 -2.86 -33.99 47.91
C THR A 1057 -2.69 -33.01 46.74
N SER A 1058 -1.71 -33.35 45.91
CA SER A 1058 -1.27 -32.84 44.61
C SER A 1058 -2.28 -32.10 43.73
N SER A 1059 -1.92 -30.89 43.25
CA SER A 1059 -2.47 -30.29 42.03
C SER A 1059 -1.38 -29.52 41.25
N ALA A 1060 -0.56 -30.27 40.52
CA ALA A 1060 0.19 -29.79 39.35
C ALA A 1060 0.32 -30.88 38.28
N LYS A 1061 -0.27 -32.07 38.52
CA LYS A 1061 -0.38 -33.17 37.56
C LYS A 1061 -1.74 -33.23 36.87
N ASP A 1062 -2.75 -32.49 37.33
CA ASP A 1062 -4.12 -32.66 36.85
C ASP A 1062 -4.45 -31.83 35.61
N VAL A 1063 -3.71 -30.75 35.33
CA VAL A 1063 -3.91 -29.98 34.08
C VAL A 1063 -3.22 -30.64 32.88
N VAL A 1064 -2.17 -31.43 33.11
CA VAL A 1064 -1.57 -32.30 32.07
C VAL A 1064 -2.25 -33.68 32.05
N GLY A 1065 -2.79 -34.12 33.19
CA GLY A 1065 -3.58 -35.35 33.35
C GLY A 1065 -4.92 -35.32 32.62
N ASP A 1066 -5.62 -34.18 32.60
CA ASP A 1066 -6.89 -34.04 31.87
C ASP A 1066 -6.69 -34.04 30.34
N TRP A 1067 -5.58 -33.49 29.85
CA TRP A 1067 -5.18 -33.61 28.44
C TRP A 1067 -4.76 -35.04 28.08
N LEU A 1068 -4.07 -35.75 28.99
CA LEU A 1068 -3.68 -37.15 28.82
C LEU A 1068 -4.84 -38.16 28.99
N GLN A 1069 -5.91 -37.81 29.71
CA GLN A 1069 -7.11 -38.64 29.84
C GLN A 1069 -8.08 -38.48 28.66
N GLN A 1070 -8.20 -37.29 28.07
CA GLN A 1070 -8.99 -37.12 26.84
C GLN A 1070 -8.35 -37.81 25.63
N ALA A 1071 -7.01 -37.90 25.58
CA ALA A 1071 -6.32 -38.64 24.53
C ALA A 1071 -6.33 -40.19 24.70
N ARG A 1072 -6.63 -40.69 25.91
CA ARG A 1072 -6.69 -42.13 26.23
C ARG A 1072 -8.08 -42.77 26.08
N ALA A 1073 -9.10 -42.00 25.69
CA ALA A 1073 -10.48 -42.46 25.60
C ALA A 1073 -10.90 -42.98 24.20
N VAL A 1074 -9.95 -43.28 23.30
CA VAL A 1074 -10.23 -43.99 22.05
C VAL A 1074 -9.86 -45.47 22.25
N PRO A 1075 -10.78 -46.43 22.08
CA PRO A 1075 -10.48 -47.85 22.31
C PRO A 1075 -9.49 -48.35 21.25
N VAL A 1076 -8.31 -48.79 21.68
CA VAL A 1076 -7.43 -49.64 20.88
C VAL A 1076 -7.84 -51.09 21.17
N THR A 1077 -8.61 -51.70 20.27
CA THR A 1077 -8.73 -53.16 20.24
C THR A 1077 -7.44 -53.73 19.66
N GLN A 1078 -6.69 -54.46 20.50
CA GLN A 1078 -5.56 -55.28 20.09
C GLN A 1078 -6.06 -56.39 19.16
N HIS A 1079 -5.51 -56.47 17.94
CA HIS A 1079 -5.48 -57.72 17.19
C HIS A 1079 -4.06 -57.94 16.67
N GLU A 1080 -3.41 -58.95 17.25
CA GLU A 1080 -2.21 -59.58 16.73
C GLU A 1080 -2.58 -60.46 15.52
N GLY A 1081 -1.76 -60.44 14.47
CA GLY A 1081 -1.82 -61.40 13.37
C GLY A 1081 -1.58 -60.79 12.00
N PHE A 1082 -0.38 -60.98 11.46
CA PHE A 1082 -0.06 -60.77 10.04
C PHE A 1082 -0.87 -61.72 9.16
N HIS A 1083 -1.48 -61.22 8.09
CA HIS A 1083 -1.42 -61.80 6.73
C HIS A 1083 -1.87 -60.76 5.68
N GLU A 1084 -1.36 -60.97 4.47
CA GLU A 1084 -1.34 -60.11 3.28
C GLU A 1084 -2.73 -59.82 2.69
N GLU A 1085 -2.80 -58.75 1.89
CA GLU A 1085 -3.81 -58.41 0.88
C GLU A 1085 -5.28 -58.75 1.20
N GLU A 1086 -6.11 -57.75 1.51
CA GLU A 1086 -7.47 -57.67 0.95
C GLU A 1086 -8.16 -56.33 1.23
N ASP A 1087 -9.09 -56.01 0.34
CA ASP A 1087 -9.74 -54.73 0.08
C ASP A 1087 -10.40 -54.05 1.29
N LEU A 1088 -10.17 -52.74 1.43
CA LEU A 1088 -11.05 -51.88 2.23
C LEU A 1088 -12.33 -51.61 1.43
N ALA A 1089 -13.29 -52.50 1.60
CA ALA A 1089 -14.67 -52.30 1.18
C ALA A 1089 -15.28 -51.05 1.82
N ASP A 1090 -16.09 -50.36 1.00
CA ASP A 1090 -17.05 -49.34 1.39
C ASP A 1090 -17.81 -49.74 2.65
N ASN A 1091 -17.99 -48.77 3.55
CA ASN A 1091 -18.82 -48.75 4.76
C ASN A 1091 -18.03 -48.64 6.07
N ASN A 1092 -17.81 -47.39 6.50
CA ASN A 1092 -18.16 -46.98 7.86
C ASN A 1092 -18.15 -45.44 7.95
N GLU A 1093 -19.30 -44.90 8.33
CA GLU A 1093 -19.54 -43.49 8.67
C GLU A 1093 -18.64 -43.07 9.84
N VAL A 1094 -17.44 -42.59 9.51
CA VAL A 1094 -16.69 -41.69 10.38
C VAL A 1094 -16.83 -40.32 9.75
N SER A 1095 -17.55 -39.43 10.43
CA SER A 1095 -17.77 -38.04 10.01
C SER A 1095 -16.42 -37.40 9.61
N THR A 1096 -16.25 -37.12 8.33
CA THR A 1096 -15.11 -36.35 7.83
C THR A 1096 -15.19 -34.95 8.44
N PRO A 1097 -14.18 -34.49 9.20
CA PRO A 1097 -14.10 -33.06 9.49
C PRO A 1097 -13.90 -32.35 8.16
N LEU A 1098 -14.73 -31.33 7.89
CA LEU A 1098 -14.47 -30.38 6.81
C LEU A 1098 -13.04 -29.87 6.96
N LEU A 1099 -12.35 -29.62 5.84
CA LEU A 1099 -10.96 -29.14 5.72
C LEU A 1099 -10.69 -27.77 6.40
N ASP A 1100 -11.56 -27.32 7.29
CA ASP A 1100 -11.55 -26.00 7.89
C ASP A 1100 -10.87 -26.03 9.28
N GLU A 1101 -9.86 -25.18 9.40
CA GLU A 1101 -9.33 -24.56 10.62
C GLU A 1101 -8.08 -25.08 11.37
N ASN A 1102 -7.41 -26.24 11.14
CA ASN A 1102 -6.10 -26.52 11.81
C ASN A 1102 -5.14 -27.47 11.04
N SER A 1103 -3.82 -27.18 11.09
CA SER A 1103 -2.65 -27.84 10.43
C SER A 1103 -2.87 -29.28 9.93
N LEU A 1104 -2.74 -29.48 8.60
CA LEU A 1104 -2.85 -30.75 7.90
C LEU A 1104 -1.74 -31.75 8.31
N GLY A 1105 -0.55 -31.24 8.61
CA GLY A 1105 0.56 -32.05 9.14
C GLY A 1105 0.22 -32.74 10.47
N ALA A 1106 -0.53 -32.06 11.34
CA ALA A 1106 -1.02 -32.66 12.58
C ALA A 1106 -2.06 -33.75 12.31
N ALA A 1107 -2.92 -33.59 11.30
CA ALA A 1107 -3.89 -34.61 10.90
C ALA A 1107 -3.21 -35.89 10.36
N VAL A 1108 -2.14 -35.74 9.57
CA VAL A 1108 -1.31 -36.86 9.10
C VAL A 1108 -0.69 -37.61 10.28
N VAL A 1109 -0.09 -36.90 11.25
CA VAL A 1109 0.52 -37.51 12.44
C VAL A 1109 -0.52 -38.22 13.31
N VAL A 1110 -1.68 -37.61 13.54
CA VAL A 1110 -2.78 -38.19 14.35
C VAL A 1110 -3.34 -39.45 13.69
N ARG A 1111 -3.57 -39.46 12.37
CA ARG A 1111 -4.08 -40.63 11.65
C ARG A 1111 -3.06 -41.77 11.58
N SER A 1112 -1.76 -41.46 11.52
CA SER A 1112 -0.71 -42.48 11.60
C SER A 1112 -0.55 -43.12 12.97
N LEU A 1113 -0.82 -42.37 14.04
CA LEU A 1113 -0.92 -42.91 15.39
C LEU A 1113 -2.19 -43.77 15.56
N GLN A 1114 -3.34 -43.33 15.02
CA GLN A 1114 -4.61 -44.06 15.07
C GLN A 1114 -4.58 -45.38 14.29
N ALA A 1115 -3.86 -45.43 13.17
CA ALA A 1115 -3.70 -46.64 12.36
C ALA A 1115 -2.71 -47.67 12.98
N GLY A 1116 -2.14 -47.39 14.16
CA GLY A 1116 -1.20 -48.28 14.84
C GLY A 1116 0.15 -48.47 14.14
N ARG A 1117 0.45 -47.64 13.13
CA ARG A 1117 1.63 -47.79 12.25
C ARG A 1117 2.88 -47.09 12.78
N ILE A 1118 2.74 -46.29 13.84
CA ILE A 1118 3.83 -45.54 14.50
C ILE A 1118 3.62 -45.63 16.01
N SER A 1119 4.69 -45.88 16.78
CA SER A 1119 4.60 -45.90 18.25
C SER A 1119 4.80 -44.49 18.81
N TRP A 1120 4.15 -44.18 19.94
CA TRP A 1120 4.32 -42.89 20.63
C TRP A 1120 5.76 -42.60 21.11
N ASN A 1121 6.65 -43.60 21.10
CA ASN A 1121 8.07 -43.47 21.43
C ASN A 1121 8.98 -43.14 20.23
N SER A 1122 8.40 -42.99 19.03
CA SER A 1122 9.13 -42.58 17.83
C SER A 1122 9.35 -41.06 17.85
N ASN A 1123 10.59 -40.60 17.66
CA ASN A 1123 10.94 -39.17 17.59
C ASN A 1123 10.33 -38.53 16.34
N CYS A 1124 9.07 -38.11 16.43
CA CYS A 1124 8.37 -37.41 15.37
C CYS A 1124 8.51 -35.90 15.64
N ALA A 1125 9.23 -35.20 14.77
CA ALA A 1125 9.37 -33.76 14.84
C ALA A 1125 8.48 -33.14 13.77
N ILE A 1126 7.35 -32.57 14.19
CA ILE A 1126 6.63 -31.62 13.35
C ILE A 1126 7.43 -30.31 13.43
N LEU A 1127 8.32 -30.09 12.46
CA LEU A 1127 8.86 -28.76 12.24
C LEU A 1127 7.71 -27.94 11.67
N ARG A 1128 7.28 -26.89 12.38
CA ARG A 1128 6.23 -26.00 11.89
C ARG A 1128 6.60 -25.47 10.50
N SER A 1129 5.56 -25.32 9.69
CA SER A 1129 5.52 -24.85 8.30
C SER A 1129 6.53 -23.74 8.01
N LEU A 1130 7.06 -23.73 6.79
CA LEU A 1130 7.88 -22.65 6.21
C LEU A 1130 7.03 -21.37 6.02
N GLU A 1131 6.24 -20.95 7.02
CA GLU A 1131 5.23 -19.88 6.94
C GLU A 1131 5.85 -18.49 6.77
N ASP A 1132 7.13 -18.32 7.11
CA ASP A 1132 7.84 -17.04 7.04
C ASP A 1132 8.78 -16.96 5.81
N LEU A 1133 8.75 -17.97 4.94
CA LEU A 1133 9.51 -18.00 3.70
C LEU A 1133 8.47 -18.03 2.57
N ASP A 1134 8.36 -16.94 1.81
CA ASP A 1134 7.51 -16.85 0.62
C ASP A 1134 7.99 -17.86 -0.45
N ILE A 1135 7.66 -19.15 -0.25
CA ILE A 1135 8.09 -20.27 -1.09
C ILE A 1135 6.92 -20.73 -1.96
N PHE A 1136 7.05 -20.51 -3.26
CA PHE A 1136 6.11 -20.96 -4.28
C PHE A 1136 6.33 -22.43 -4.63
N TYR A 1137 5.26 -23.22 -4.74
CA TYR A 1137 5.35 -24.64 -5.11
C TYR A 1137 4.79 -24.87 -6.51
N PRO A 1138 5.48 -25.62 -7.39
CA PRO A 1138 5.01 -25.83 -8.74
C PRO A 1138 3.62 -26.48 -8.78
N GLY A 1139 2.72 -25.90 -9.58
CA GLY A 1139 1.35 -26.37 -9.78
C GLY A 1139 0.31 -25.77 -8.84
N LEU A 1140 0.72 -24.91 -7.91
CA LEU A 1140 -0.15 -24.15 -7.01
C LEU A 1140 -0.04 -22.65 -7.34
N ASN A 1141 -1.10 -21.89 -7.14
CA ASN A 1141 -1.23 -20.53 -7.69
C ASN A 1141 -0.52 -19.44 -6.85
N GLU A 1142 -0.19 -19.69 -5.58
CA GLU A 1142 0.50 -18.74 -4.68
C GLU A 1142 1.52 -19.44 -3.74
N ALA A 1143 2.19 -18.69 -2.86
CA ALA A 1143 2.99 -19.26 -1.76
C ALA A 1143 2.05 -19.96 -0.76
N VAL A 1144 1.86 -21.26 -0.96
CA VAL A 1144 0.92 -22.06 -0.18
C VAL A 1144 1.52 -22.43 1.18
N LYS A 1145 0.72 -22.44 2.25
CA LYS A 1145 1.13 -23.00 3.55
C LYS A 1145 1.44 -24.49 3.39
N VAL A 1146 2.70 -24.85 3.65
CA VAL A 1146 3.18 -26.23 3.51
C VAL A 1146 3.56 -26.81 4.85
N ASP A 1147 2.78 -27.80 5.27
CA ASP A 1147 3.14 -28.61 6.43
C ASP A 1147 4.20 -29.63 5.98
N THR A 1148 5.42 -29.50 6.53
CA THR A 1148 6.50 -30.47 6.33
C THR A 1148 6.67 -31.30 7.59
N VAL A 1149 6.53 -32.62 7.46
CA VAL A 1149 6.54 -33.55 8.60
C VAL A 1149 7.77 -34.46 8.47
N PHE A 1150 8.65 -34.43 9.47
CA PHE A 1150 9.81 -35.34 9.57
C PHE A 1150 9.55 -36.40 10.62
N MET A 1151 9.75 -37.68 10.26
CA MET A 1151 9.50 -38.78 11.19
C MET A 1151 10.63 -39.80 11.11
N THR A 1152 11.18 -40.19 12.26
CA THR A 1152 12.25 -41.19 12.33
C THR A 1152 11.72 -42.64 12.22
N ALA A 1153 10.66 -42.87 11.44
CA ALA A 1153 10.01 -44.18 11.32
C ALA A 1153 10.52 -44.96 10.09
N ASN A 1154 10.47 -46.29 10.16
CA ASN A 1154 10.90 -47.20 9.09
C ASN A 1154 10.19 -46.86 7.76
N VAL A 1155 10.99 -46.55 6.74
CA VAL A 1155 10.58 -46.01 5.43
C VAL A 1155 9.54 -46.86 4.69
N SER A 1156 9.49 -48.17 4.97
CA SER A 1156 8.68 -49.16 4.22
C SER A 1156 7.16 -49.01 4.35
N ILE A 1157 6.66 -48.16 5.25
CA ILE A 1157 5.22 -48.06 5.57
C ILE A 1157 4.54 -46.88 4.86
N TRP A 1158 5.32 -45.94 4.30
CA TRP A 1158 4.82 -44.69 3.75
C TRP A 1158 4.72 -44.76 2.22
N THR A 1159 3.51 -44.83 1.69
CA THR A 1159 3.21 -44.73 0.26
C THR A 1159 2.39 -43.47 -0.02
N LEU A 1160 2.46 -42.94 -1.25
CA LEU A 1160 1.66 -41.77 -1.65
C LEU A 1160 0.15 -42.03 -1.47
N SER A 1161 -0.31 -43.27 -1.71
CA SER A 1161 -1.70 -43.69 -1.49
C SER A 1161 -2.13 -43.60 -0.03
N TYR A 1162 -1.21 -43.85 0.91
CA TYR A 1162 -1.48 -43.69 2.34
C TYR A 1162 -1.61 -42.19 2.72
N LEU A 1163 -0.71 -41.35 2.20
CA LEU A 1163 -0.76 -39.90 2.41
C LEU A 1163 -2.03 -39.26 1.84
N GLN A 1164 -2.45 -39.69 0.64
CA GLN A 1164 -3.70 -39.28 0.00
C GLN A 1164 -4.91 -39.50 0.92
N LYS A 1165 -5.03 -40.70 1.51
CA LYS A 1165 -6.09 -41.01 2.48
C LYS A 1165 -5.96 -40.20 3.77
N ALA A 1166 -4.72 -39.94 4.23
CA ALA A 1166 -4.47 -39.19 5.45
C ALA A 1166 -4.93 -37.72 5.35
N VAL A 1167 -4.77 -37.09 4.17
CA VAL A 1167 -5.22 -35.70 3.91
C VAL A 1167 -6.69 -35.60 3.49
N GLY A 1168 -7.43 -36.73 3.46
CA GLY A 1168 -8.86 -36.76 3.18
C GLY A 1168 -9.24 -36.75 1.70
N LEU A 1169 -8.29 -37.04 0.79
CA LEU A 1169 -8.60 -37.20 -0.64
C LEU A 1169 -9.22 -38.59 -0.90
N PRO A 1170 -10.30 -38.68 -1.71
CA PRO A 1170 -10.87 -39.94 -2.15
C PRO A 1170 -9.85 -40.82 -2.87
N SER A 1171 -9.99 -42.15 -2.80
CA SER A 1171 -9.06 -43.09 -3.45
C SER A 1171 -9.04 -42.95 -4.99
N ASP A 1172 -10.14 -42.48 -5.55
CA ASP A 1172 -10.39 -42.22 -6.98
C ASP A 1172 -10.14 -40.77 -7.40
N ALA A 1173 -9.59 -39.92 -6.51
CA ALA A 1173 -9.25 -38.54 -6.84
C ALA A 1173 -8.33 -38.46 -8.07
N TYR A 1174 -8.70 -37.61 -9.03
CA TYR A 1174 -7.96 -37.46 -10.28
C TYR A 1174 -6.53 -36.99 -10.00
N ARG A 1175 -5.57 -37.88 -10.27
CA ARG A 1175 -4.14 -37.61 -10.12
C ARG A 1175 -3.57 -37.29 -11.49
N MET A 1176 -2.92 -36.14 -11.58
CA MET A 1176 -2.26 -35.72 -12.80
C MET A 1176 -0.75 -35.70 -12.62
N SER A 1177 -0.01 -35.94 -13.70
CA SER A 1177 1.43 -35.67 -13.70
C SER A 1177 1.62 -34.17 -13.52
N LEU A 1178 2.38 -33.78 -12.48
CA LEU A 1178 2.67 -32.37 -12.23
C LEU A 1178 3.49 -31.78 -13.39
N GLU A 1179 4.35 -32.57 -13.99
CA GLU A 1179 5.17 -32.17 -15.13
C GLU A 1179 4.31 -31.88 -16.36
N ASP A 1180 3.29 -32.71 -16.62
CA ASP A 1180 2.32 -32.47 -17.70
C ASP A 1180 1.43 -31.26 -17.39
N PHE A 1181 1.01 -31.07 -16.14
CA PHE A 1181 0.21 -29.91 -15.73
C PHE A 1181 0.97 -28.58 -15.88
N LEU A 1182 2.22 -28.54 -15.43
CA LEU A 1182 3.11 -27.38 -15.57
C LEU A 1182 3.45 -27.12 -17.03
N ALA A 1183 3.70 -28.20 -17.78
CA ALA A 1183 3.93 -28.14 -19.22
C ALA A 1183 2.68 -27.70 -19.98
N GLU A 1184 1.46 -27.92 -19.51
CA GLU A 1184 0.23 -27.44 -20.15
C GLU A 1184 -0.10 -25.99 -19.74
N THR A 1185 0.00 -25.68 -18.44
CA THR A 1185 -0.48 -24.42 -17.83
C THR A 1185 0.54 -23.28 -17.88
N LEU A 1186 1.84 -23.56 -17.66
CA LEU A 1186 2.81 -22.55 -17.19
C LEU A 1186 3.96 -22.20 -18.13
N GLY A 1187 4.19 -22.97 -19.20
CA GLY A 1187 5.31 -22.67 -20.09
C GLY A 1187 6.58 -23.47 -19.88
N THR A 1188 6.78 -24.03 -18.69
CA THR A 1188 8.11 -24.35 -18.14
C THR A 1188 8.60 -25.76 -18.46
N SER A 1189 9.93 -25.97 -18.44
CA SER A 1189 10.57 -27.28 -18.65
C SER A 1189 10.21 -28.23 -17.51
N GLY A 1190 9.76 -29.43 -17.88
CA GLY A 1190 8.96 -30.33 -17.04
C GLY A 1190 9.70 -31.09 -15.94
N GLU A 1191 10.48 -30.44 -15.07
CA GLU A 1191 11.05 -31.08 -13.88
C GLU A 1191 10.69 -30.30 -12.60
N LEU A 1192 10.11 -30.99 -11.59
CA LEU A 1192 9.62 -30.39 -10.33
C LEU A 1192 10.67 -29.52 -9.65
N LEU A 1193 11.90 -30.03 -9.46
CA LEU A 1193 12.95 -29.31 -8.71
C LEU A 1193 13.42 -28.06 -9.46
N THR A 1194 13.50 -28.13 -10.78
CA THR A 1194 13.91 -27.01 -11.64
C THR A 1194 12.83 -25.92 -11.66
N SER A 1195 11.57 -26.31 -11.77
CA SER A 1195 10.43 -25.38 -11.63
C SER A 1195 10.34 -24.81 -10.21
N TRP A 1196 10.62 -25.60 -9.17
CA TRP A 1196 10.58 -25.15 -7.78
C TRP A 1196 11.69 -24.15 -7.46
N ARG A 1197 12.90 -24.32 -8.03
CA ARG A 1197 13.97 -23.32 -7.95
C ARG A 1197 13.62 -22.03 -8.65
N HIS A 1198 13.09 -22.13 -9.88
CA HIS A 1198 12.76 -20.95 -10.69
C HIS A 1198 11.69 -20.08 -10.04
N LEU A 1199 10.67 -20.70 -9.44
CA LEU A 1199 9.62 -19.98 -8.72
C LEU A 1199 10.12 -19.27 -7.45
N ASN A 1200 11.32 -19.60 -6.96
CA ASN A 1200 11.89 -19.09 -5.70
C ASN A 1200 13.31 -18.56 -5.87
N GLU A 1201 13.58 -17.90 -6.99
CA GLU A 1201 14.91 -17.44 -7.36
C GLU A 1201 15.52 -16.49 -6.30
N GLY A 1202 16.71 -16.83 -5.81
CA GLY A 1202 17.39 -16.12 -4.72
C GLY A 1202 17.07 -16.63 -3.30
N SER A 1203 16.23 -17.67 -3.15
CA SER A 1203 15.96 -18.30 -1.84
C SER A 1203 17.00 -19.37 -1.49
N GLU A 1204 17.93 -19.04 -0.60
CA GLU A 1204 18.93 -20.00 -0.08
C GLU A 1204 18.29 -21.23 0.58
N ALA A 1205 17.09 -21.08 1.15
CA ALA A 1205 16.36 -22.18 1.79
C ALA A 1205 15.84 -23.22 0.76
N VAL A 1206 15.33 -22.75 -0.38
CA VAL A 1206 14.88 -23.63 -1.48
C VAL A 1206 16.07 -24.29 -2.15
N ASP A 1207 17.18 -23.57 -2.32
CA ASP A 1207 18.42 -24.15 -2.86
C ASP A 1207 19.01 -25.24 -1.97
N LEU A 1208 18.95 -25.07 -0.65
CA LEU A 1208 19.34 -26.09 0.31
C LEU A 1208 18.41 -27.30 0.27
N ALA A 1209 17.09 -27.09 0.19
CA ALA A 1209 16.11 -28.18 0.10
C ALA A 1209 16.25 -28.98 -1.20
N ILE A 1210 16.45 -28.29 -2.33
CA ILE A 1210 16.72 -28.92 -3.63
C ILE A 1210 18.04 -29.69 -3.59
N SER A 1211 19.07 -29.14 -2.95
CA SER A 1211 20.34 -29.85 -2.73
C SER A 1211 20.11 -31.17 -1.97
N TRP A 1212 19.26 -31.18 -0.94
CA TRP A 1212 18.94 -32.42 -0.21
C TRP A 1212 18.14 -33.41 -1.04
N LEU A 1213 17.12 -32.96 -1.78
CA LEU A 1213 16.29 -33.82 -2.62
C LEU A 1213 17.05 -34.38 -3.83
N ARG A 1214 18.07 -33.68 -4.34
CA ARG A 1214 18.96 -34.19 -5.40
C ARG A 1214 19.84 -35.35 -4.92
N HIS A 1215 20.11 -35.44 -3.62
CA HIS A 1215 20.96 -36.48 -3.02
C HIS A 1215 20.15 -37.56 -2.26
N GLY A 1216 18.82 -37.43 -2.17
CA GLY A 1216 17.91 -38.35 -1.49
C GLY A 1216 16.89 -39.00 -2.44
N ASN A 1217 16.16 -40.02 -1.97
CA ASN A 1217 15.09 -40.64 -2.75
C ASN A 1217 13.76 -39.94 -2.46
N TRP A 1218 13.04 -39.51 -3.50
CA TRP A 1218 11.74 -38.85 -3.31
C TRP A 1218 10.73 -39.21 -4.39
N LYS A 1219 9.44 -38.98 -4.11
CA LYS A 1219 8.30 -39.20 -5.01
C LYS A 1219 7.27 -38.10 -4.79
N CYS A 1220 6.61 -37.65 -5.86
CA CYS A 1220 5.54 -36.67 -5.77
C CYS A 1220 4.20 -37.18 -6.34
N ALA A 1221 3.10 -36.60 -5.85
CA ALA A 1221 1.77 -36.74 -6.42
C ALA A 1221 1.07 -35.38 -6.40
N PHE A 1222 0.49 -35.01 -7.54
CA PHE A 1222 -0.27 -33.77 -7.68
C PHE A 1222 -1.72 -34.09 -8.04
N PHE A 1223 -2.64 -33.41 -7.37
CA PHE A 1223 -4.07 -33.51 -7.54
C PHE A 1223 -4.58 -32.10 -7.89
N PRO A 1224 -4.86 -31.81 -9.17
CA PRO A 1224 -5.35 -30.50 -9.58
C PRO A 1224 -6.76 -30.23 -9.01
N SER A 1225 -7.12 -28.96 -8.88
CA SER A 1225 -8.47 -28.56 -8.47
C SER A 1225 -9.48 -28.84 -9.60
N GLU A 1226 -10.36 -29.80 -9.42
CA GLU A 1226 -11.52 -30.00 -10.30
C GLU A 1226 -12.66 -29.03 -9.92
N ASP A 1227 -13.11 -28.21 -10.87
CA ASP A 1227 -14.33 -27.39 -10.83
C ASP A 1227 -14.44 -26.29 -9.74
N GLY A 1228 -13.33 -25.92 -9.10
CA GLY A 1228 -13.26 -24.74 -8.24
C GLY A 1228 -13.83 -24.88 -6.83
N ASN A 1229 -14.27 -26.08 -6.45
CA ASN A 1229 -14.83 -26.38 -5.12
C ASN A 1229 -13.92 -27.28 -4.26
N LYS A 1230 -12.80 -27.78 -4.79
CA LYS A 1230 -11.86 -28.64 -4.07
C LYS A 1230 -10.44 -28.08 -4.19
N PRO A 1231 -9.64 -28.12 -3.11
CA PRO A 1231 -8.29 -27.57 -3.16
C PRO A 1231 -7.37 -28.40 -4.06
N ALA A 1232 -6.41 -27.75 -4.72
CA ALA A 1232 -5.32 -28.47 -5.39
C ALA A 1232 -4.32 -28.96 -4.33
N VAL A 1233 -3.80 -30.18 -4.46
CA VAL A 1233 -2.95 -30.80 -3.44
C VAL A 1233 -1.67 -31.34 -4.07
N LEU A 1234 -0.53 -30.93 -3.52
CA LEU A 1234 0.79 -31.49 -3.83
C LEU A 1234 1.33 -32.26 -2.62
N LEU A 1235 1.67 -33.53 -2.84
CA LEU A 1235 2.30 -34.40 -1.86
C LEU A 1235 3.70 -34.77 -2.35
N VAL A 1236 4.72 -34.53 -1.52
CA VAL A 1236 6.09 -35.00 -1.79
C VAL A 1236 6.56 -35.86 -0.63
N LEU A 1237 6.89 -37.12 -0.91
CA LEU A 1237 7.49 -38.04 0.05
C LEU A 1237 8.97 -38.14 -0.25
N PHE A 1238 9.85 -38.01 0.75
CA PHE A 1238 11.29 -38.08 0.56
C PHE A 1238 12.02 -38.82 1.69
N THR A 1239 13.22 -39.30 1.40
CA THR A 1239 14.16 -39.85 2.36
C THR A 1239 15.54 -39.23 2.19
N VAL A 1240 16.07 -38.71 3.29
CA VAL A 1240 17.42 -38.10 3.34
C VAL A 1240 18.12 -38.66 4.58
N ASN A 1241 19.30 -39.29 4.39
CA ASN A 1241 20.09 -39.89 5.48
C ASN A 1241 19.29 -40.83 6.41
N ASP A 1242 18.52 -41.76 5.82
CA ASP A 1242 17.66 -42.75 6.51
C ASP A 1242 16.51 -42.15 7.35
N ILE A 1243 16.22 -40.86 7.17
CA ILE A 1243 15.06 -40.18 7.75
C ILE A 1243 14.01 -39.97 6.66
N ALA A 1244 12.81 -40.55 6.86
CA ALA A 1244 11.66 -40.29 6.00
C ALA A 1244 10.95 -39.00 6.40
N GLY A 1245 10.54 -38.23 5.40
CA GLY A 1245 9.72 -37.04 5.56
C GLY A 1245 8.65 -36.95 4.48
N CYS A 1246 7.57 -36.25 4.78
CA CYS A 1246 6.60 -35.87 3.78
C CYS A 1246 6.33 -34.36 3.82
N LEU A 1247 6.01 -33.82 2.66
CA LEU A 1247 5.64 -32.45 2.43
C LEU A 1247 4.23 -32.45 1.85
N VAL A 1248 3.34 -31.69 2.48
CA VAL A 1248 1.94 -31.57 2.09
C VAL A 1248 1.64 -30.11 1.83
N ALA A 1249 1.37 -29.76 0.58
CA ALA A 1249 0.99 -28.43 0.14
C ALA A 1249 -0.44 -28.47 -0.41
N VAL A 1250 -1.31 -27.55 0.02
CA VAL A 1250 -2.74 -27.54 -0.31
C VAL A 1250 -3.19 -26.12 -0.66
N ASP A 1251 -3.48 -25.89 -1.94
CA ASP A 1251 -4.00 -24.62 -2.43
C ASP A 1251 -5.53 -24.60 -2.37
N ARG A 1252 -6.08 -23.70 -1.54
CA ARG A 1252 -7.51 -23.67 -1.18
C ARG A 1252 -8.31 -22.64 -1.95
N GLU A 1253 -7.66 -21.73 -2.66
CA GLU A 1253 -8.33 -20.66 -3.39
C GLU A 1253 -8.30 -20.97 -4.89
N VAL A 1254 -9.48 -21.13 -5.48
CA VAL A 1254 -9.62 -21.32 -6.92
C VAL A 1254 -10.05 -20.00 -7.52
N ASP A 1255 -9.11 -19.27 -8.13
CA ASP A 1255 -9.45 -18.20 -9.08
C ASP A 1255 -9.65 -18.82 -10.48
N PRO A 1256 -10.84 -18.70 -11.09
CA PRO A 1256 -11.06 -19.27 -12.41
C PRO A 1256 -10.42 -18.48 -13.58
N VAL A 1257 -9.79 -17.31 -13.43
CA VAL A 1257 -9.02 -16.63 -14.51
C VAL A 1257 -8.09 -15.57 -13.91
N GLY A 1258 -6.79 -15.81 -14.03
CA GLY A 1258 -5.77 -14.78 -14.28
C GLY A 1258 -4.84 -14.44 -13.13
N PHE A 1259 -3.61 -14.95 -13.16
CA PHE A 1259 -2.36 -14.16 -13.17
C PHE A 1259 -1.15 -15.11 -13.40
N TYR A 1260 -0.47 -14.97 -14.54
CA TYR A 1260 0.92 -15.41 -14.72
C TYR A 1260 1.64 -14.29 -15.49
N MET A 1261 2.03 -13.25 -14.75
CA MET A 1261 3.19 -12.38 -14.99
C MET A 1261 3.55 -11.68 -13.69
#